data_AF-A0A7J6JJR4-F1
#
_entry.id   AF-A0A7J6JJR4-F1
#
_cell.length_a   1.000
_cell.length_b   1.000
_cell.length_c   1.000
_cell.angle_alpha   90.00
_cell.angle_beta   90.00
_cell.angle_gamma   90.00
#
_symmetry.space_group_name_H-M   'P 1'
#
loop_
_entity.id
_entity.type
_entity.pdbx_description
1 polymer ?
#
loop_
_entity_poly.entity_id
_entity_poly.type
_entity_poly.pdbx_seq_one_letter_code
_entity_poly.pdbx_strand_id
1 'polypeptide(L)'
;MDLDDTSQDEAEPSPTFESNHETPMEDDATSDTHQLQLPDVPHESFESPTENLSDRQSELSSAPPSVSSKATTPVDLDGPPEQSLPSTEIETPPVRETPRRSFDVKPRSSVPSNLSAYEYATLCIEAAESSRLNPYALHEEEYQMLRQHISHVQVTTYLNIRNGILRLWYSNPRVAVTRNEAVGCASARWFNAASVCYDWLLRRGYINFGCVEFPETKKDDEQMTDAEYRPKRRRIVVIGAGMSGLGCARHLDGLVQQYSEQFGALGEAPPEIIVLEGRGRIGGRVYSREFKSKPKTPLPDFVDKRHTAEMGGMIITGFHRGNPMNILVRGQLSLPYRALRSATTIYDSNGKPVDHTRDTLVEELYNDCLDRVSEFKWKTQPSKRIEGNRDAVNEGRDANSDGHRTIAQAEEEAAALPHAPPVSQQNVPERVNMVPVSSDKLTGRVHTQPGTPGILKAGEKAKAMGWTLKNGLSNEVNIDLGNATRMPDATLGTIFDEAVVQYRNIIDLTSQDHRLLNWHVANLEYSNATDMYHLSLGGWDIDAGNEFEGDHTMIVGGYQSVPRGLLHCPTPLDVRTKSPVDKIVYSLEENGRATVHCEDGETVEADYVISTIPLGVLKQGNVTFEPPLPEWKSEAINRIGYGVLNKVVLVYEEPFWDTQRHIFGVLRDATNRHSVNQRDYNSQRGRMFQWFNVTQTTGLPCLVALMAGEAGFDTQYNSNDNLIAEATGVLRSIFGAKVPHPVEAIVTRWSADRFARGSYSSAGPDMQPGDYDAMARPIGNLFFAGEHTIGTHPATVHGAYLSGLRAASEALESMLGPIDVPTPLVLSKESISNKRKEMERPKDPEEAHREAYELATWEYIRSQIGERPEQPRKAAANAYVLFSKAIFEIARQKCDAERSHKKKAAPNEVRTMTSKMWKATPLEERKPFEDKATEMKAEYADAVKVYEEKSAQWEKDYVEHEKTYHAEHPFAPLHQANGDESNREGSANKYRRTKHVSYAESDGSDMEF
;
A
#
# COMPACT_ATOMS: atom_id res chain seq x y z
N MET A 1 -25.46 59.57 24.58
CA MET A 1 -25.18 60.52 25.66
C MET A 1 -23.68 60.75 25.63
N ASP A 2 -23.30 61.85 24.97
CA ASP A 2 -22.56 62.97 25.58
C ASP A 2 -21.27 62.57 26.32
N LEU A 3 -20.05 62.80 25.79
CA LEU A 3 -19.38 64.07 25.37
C LEU A 3 -18.60 64.74 26.53
N ASP A 4 -17.69 65.63 26.11
CA ASP A 4 -16.94 66.65 26.86
C ASP A 4 -15.70 66.22 27.69
N ASP A 5 -14.58 66.96 27.72
CA ASP A 5 -14.03 67.94 26.74
C ASP A 5 -12.54 68.30 27.06
N THR A 6 -11.86 69.07 26.18
CA THR A 6 -10.64 69.91 26.39
C THR A 6 -9.29 69.22 26.69
N SER A 7 -8.10 69.75 26.33
CA SER A 7 -7.64 70.89 25.49
C SER A 7 -6.14 70.66 25.15
N GLN A 8 -5.65 70.86 23.92
CA GLN A 8 -5.01 72.10 23.35
C GLN A 8 -3.85 72.71 24.18
N ASP A 9 -2.75 73.27 23.64
CA ASP A 9 -2.17 73.38 22.27
C ASP A 9 -0.64 73.75 22.43
N GLU A 10 0.23 74.09 21.47
CA GLU A 10 0.11 74.59 20.07
C GLU A 10 1.26 74.04 19.14
N ALA A 11 2.02 74.88 18.41
CA ALA A 11 2.78 74.47 17.20
C ALA A 11 4.20 75.09 16.99
N GLU A 12 4.86 74.60 15.92
CA GLU A 12 5.99 75.06 15.05
C GLU A 12 6.58 76.50 15.15
N PRO A 13 7.81 76.82 14.63
CA PRO A 13 8.31 76.42 13.29
C PRO A 13 9.84 76.24 13.05
N SER A 14 10.18 75.90 11.78
CA SER A 14 11.54 75.83 11.18
C SER A 14 12.17 77.20 10.83
N PRO A 15 13.50 77.29 10.58
CA PRO A 15 13.99 77.54 9.20
C PRO A 15 15.34 76.86 8.83
N THR A 16 15.94 77.24 7.69
CA THR A 16 16.96 76.48 6.91
C THR A 16 18.29 77.22 6.60
N PHE A 17 19.28 76.48 6.05
CA PHE A 17 20.36 76.83 5.07
C PHE A 17 21.88 76.68 5.44
N GLU A 18 22.58 75.80 4.66
CA GLU A 18 23.92 75.92 4.02
C GLU A 18 25.26 76.07 4.83
N SER A 19 26.47 75.71 4.34
CA SER A 19 26.94 75.01 3.10
C SER A 19 28.41 74.46 3.16
N ASN A 20 28.82 73.70 2.11
CA ASN A 20 30.20 73.50 1.54
C ASN A 20 31.26 72.66 2.32
N HIS A 21 32.28 72.00 1.70
CA HIS A 21 32.77 71.79 0.31
C HIS A 21 33.13 70.26 0.10
N GLU A 22 33.09 69.55 -1.06
CA GLU A 22 33.66 69.73 -2.44
C GLU A 22 35.18 69.37 -2.56
N THR A 23 35.77 68.71 -3.60
CA THR A 23 35.36 67.98 -4.86
C THR A 23 36.59 67.11 -5.35
N PRO A 24 36.93 66.79 -6.64
CA PRO A 24 36.23 66.23 -7.84
C PRO A 24 36.97 65.07 -8.63
N MET A 25 36.30 64.49 -9.67
CA MET A 25 36.82 64.08 -11.03
C MET A 25 37.82 62.88 -11.24
N GLU A 26 38.06 62.32 -12.46
CA GLU A 26 37.84 62.72 -13.88
C GLU A 26 37.10 61.69 -14.78
N ASP A 27 36.77 62.09 -16.03
CA ASP A 27 36.09 61.34 -17.12
C ASP A 27 37.05 60.58 -18.08
N ASP A 28 36.51 59.73 -18.98
CA ASP A 28 36.65 59.92 -20.45
C ASP A 28 35.60 59.09 -21.24
N ALA A 29 35.46 59.32 -22.56
CA ALA A 29 34.41 58.78 -23.42
C ALA A 29 34.92 58.08 -24.70
N THR A 30 34.05 57.33 -25.38
CA THR A 30 34.09 57.15 -26.84
C THR A 30 32.78 56.54 -27.37
N SER A 31 32.51 56.76 -28.66
CA SER A 31 31.34 56.26 -29.39
C SER A 31 31.77 55.76 -30.77
N ASP A 32 31.07 54.76 -31.34
CA ASP A 32 30.76 54.80 -32.78
C ASP A 32 29.62 53.84 -33.20
N THR A 33 28.96 54.17 -34.31
CA THR A 33 27.92 53.40 -35.00
C THR A 33 28.55 52.44 -36.04
N HIS A 34 27.92 51.45 -36.69
CA HIS A 34 26.53 51.09 -37.08
C HIS A 34 26.38 49.54 -36.99
N GLN A 35 25.26 48.83 -37.27
CA GLN A 35 24.27 48.93 -38.36
C GLN A 35 23.01 48.06 -38.03
N LEU A 36 21.92 48.16 -38.81
CA LEU A 36 20.65 47.44 -38.55
C LEU A 36 20.54 46.11 -39.30
N GLN A 37 19.89 45.08 -38.70
CA GLN A 37 18.67 44.43 -39.23
C GLN A 37 18.07 43.36 -38.28
N LEU A 38 16.78 43.05 -38.50
CA LEU A 38 15.98 41.98 -37.86
C LEU A 38 16.38 40.59 -38.44
N PRO A 39 16.21 39.44 -37.73
CA PRO A 39 14.88 38.81 -37.61
C PRO A 39 14.59 37.89 -36.37
N ASP A 40 13.29 37.61 -36.21
CA ASP A 40 12.61 36.35 -35.82
C ASP A 40 13.00 35.45 -34.61
N VAL A 41 12.01 34.60 -34.27
CA VAL A 41 11.92 33.70 -33.11
C VAL A 41 12.53 32.32 -33.39
N PRO A 42 13.18 31.68 -32.39
CA PRO A 42 13.26 30.22 -32.28
C PRO A 42 12.43 29.65 -31.11
N HIS A 43 11.88 28.46 -31.32
CA HIS A 43 11.39 27.57 -30.26
C HIS A 43 12.54 26.70 -29.72
N GLU A 44 12.79 26.71 -28.42
CA GLU A 44 13.51 25.65 -27.68
C GLU A 44 12.77 25.49 -26.32
N SER A 45 12.02 24.41 -26.08
CA SER A 45 12.39 23.00 -25.83
C SER A 45 12.79 22.73 -24.37
N PHE A 46 12.33 21.60 -23.82
CA PHE A 46 12.50 21.24 -22.40
C PHE A 46 13.87 20.55 -22.19
N GLU A 47 14.71 21.09 -21.32
CA GLU A 47 15.76 20.32 -20.64
C GLU A 47 15.68 20.49 -19.12
N SER A 48 16.05 19.44 -18.39
CA SER A 48 15.91 19.36 -16.92
C SER A 48 17.15 19.88 -16.20
N PRO A 49 17.03 20.81 -15.24
CA PRO A 49 18.16 21.16 -14.37
C PRO A 49 18.53 19.98 -13.46
N THR A 50 19.76 19.49 -13.58
CA THR A 50 20.36 18.56 -12.62
C THR A 50 20.77 19.32 -11.36
N GLU A 51 20.01 19.18 -10.27
CA GLU A 51 20.37 19.82 -9.00
C GLU A 51 21.60 19.16 -8.35
N ASN A 52 22.46 19.98 -7.74
CA ASN A 52 23.72 19.55 -7.15
C ASN A 52 23.54 18.92 -5.76
N LEU A 53 24.37 17.92 -5.47
CA LEU A 53 24.37 17.16 -4.22
C LEU A 53 25.01 17.94 -3.04
N SER A 54 24.27 18.86 -2.42
CA SER A 54 24.73 19.51 -1.18
C SER A 54 23.62 20.03 -0.26
N ASP A 55 22.80 19.13 0.31
CA ASP A 55 22.18 19.32 1.64
C ASP A 55 21.69 17.99 2.25
N ARG A 56 22.64 17.10 2.56
CA ARG A 56 22.40 15.81 3.25
C ARG A 56 23.12 15.72 4.59
N GLN A 57 22.78 16.61 5.53
CA GLN A 57 23.22 16.51 6.94
C GLN A 57 22.13 16.96 7.92
N SER A 58 21.28 16.04 8.39
CA SER A 58 20.76 15.99 9.79
C SER A 58 19.72 14.89 10.06
N GLU A 59 19.18 14.18 9.05
CA GLU A 59 18.33 13.01 9.31
C GLU A 59 19.14 11.72 9.51
N LEU A 60 19.42 11.41 10.78
CA LEU A 60 19.98 10.12 11.20
C LEU A 60 18.90 9.02 11.18
N SER A 61 18.51 8.62 9.98
CA SER A 61 17.74 7.37 9.79
C SER A 61 18.55 6.20 10.33
N SER A 62 18.07 5.60 11.42
CA SER A 62 18.72 4.46 12.05
C SER A 62 18.76 3.28 11.08
N ALA A 63 19.96 2.77 10.79
CA ALA A 63 20.12 1.55 10.02
C ALA A 63 19.28 0.41 10.64
N PRO A 64 18.64 -0.46 9.82
CA PRO A 64 17.82 -1.55 10.35
C PRO A 64 18.66 -2.41 11.30
N PRO A 65 18.14 -2.76 12.50
CA PRO A 65 18.92 -3.48 13.49
C PRO A 65 19.36 -4.83 12.92
N SER A 66 20.66 -5.00 12.73
CA SER A 66 21.29 -6.23 12.19
C SER A 66 21.36 -7.35 13.23
N VAL A 67 20.30 -7.50 14.03
CA VAL A 67 20.08 -8.64 14.90
C VAL A 67 19.60 -9.78 14.01
N SER A 68 20.46 -10.79 13.83
CA SER A 68 20.10 -12.02 13.14
C SER A 68 19.11 -12.82 13.99
N SER A 69 17.82 -12.50 13.87
CA SER A 69 16.73 -13.32 14.37
C SER A 69 16.86 -14.72 13.79
N LYS A 70 17.03 -15.72 14.66
CA LYS A 70 17.08 -17.12 14.23
C LYS A 70 15.74 -17.46 13.57
N ALA A 71 15.77 -17.81 12.28
CA ALA A 71 14.58 -18.30 11.58
C ALA A 71 13.99 -19.50 12.37
N THR A 72 12.67 -19.54 12.51
CA THR A 72 11.96 -20.61 13.26
C THR A 72 11.90 -21.93 12.48
N THR A 73 12.69 -22.09 11.42
CA THR A 73 12.89 -23.35 10.72
C THR A 73 13.62 -24.32 11.67
N PRO A 74 13.07 -25.50 11.98
CA PRO A 74 13.81 -26.52 12.70
C PRO A 74 15.10 -26.85 11.93
N VAL A 75 16.21 -27.00 12.67
CA VAL A 75 17.47 -27.47 12.06
C VAL A 75 17.35 -28.98 11.93
N ASP A 76 16.79 -29.43 10.82
CA ASP A 76 16.91 -30.82 10.36
C ASP A 76 18.41 -31.13 10.20
N LEU A 77 18.99 -31.77 11.20
CA LEU A 77 20.33 -32.35 11.13
C LEU A 77 20.22 -33.64 10.31
N ASP A 78 21.08 -33.80 9.30
CA ASP A 78 21.20 -35.03 8.50
C ASP A 78 21.60 -36.22 9.38
N GLY A 79 20.60 -36.87 9.99
CA GLY A 79 20.76 -38.16 10.65
C GLY A 79 21.00 -39.28 9.62
N PRO A 80 21.70 -40.36 9.99
CA PRO A 80 21.79 -41.53 9.13
C PRO A 80 20.38 -42.12 8.91
N PRO A 81 20.12 -42.78 7.77
CA PRO A 81 18.80 -43.32 7.46
C PRO A 81 18.44 -44.45 8.44
N GLU A 82 17.55 -44.17 9.40
CA GLU A 82 16.99 -45.20 10.27
C GLU A 82 16.08 -46.15 9.49
N GLN A 83 15.99 -47.38 9.99
CA GLN A 83 15.35 -48.48 9.29
C GLN A 83 13.83 -48.36 9.34
N SER A 84 13.16 -48.72 8.24
CA SER A 84 11.71 -48.66 8.09
C SER A 84 11.00 -49.58 9.11
N LEU A 85 10.50 -48.99 10.19
CA LEU A 85 9.48 -49.61 11.04
C LEU A 85 8.14 -49.62 10.28
N PRO A 86 7.28 -50.64 10.51
CA PRO A 86 6.03 -50.78 9.78
C PRO A 86 5.07 -49.63 10.08
N SER A 87 4.51 -49.04 9.03
CA SER A 87 3.54 -47.95 9.13
C SER A 87 2.21 -48.46 9.70
N THR A 88 1.86 -48.01 10.90
CA THR A 88 0.49 -48.12 11.41
C THR A 88 -0.41 -47.21 10.57
N GLU A 89 -1.43 -47.78 9.91
CA GLU A 89 -2.43 -46.99 9.21
C GLU A 89 -3.28 -46.23 10.24
N ILE A 90 -3.08 -44.92 10.32
CA ILE A 90 -3.99 -44.00 11.00
C ILE A 90 -4.93 -43.46 9.92
N GLU A 91 -6.23 -43.71 10.07
CA GLU A 91 -7.25 -43.25 9.13
C GLU A 91 -7.27 -41.71 9.07
N THR A 92 -6.70 -41.13 8.02
CA THR A 92 -6.88 -39.71 7.73
C THR A 92 -8.32 -39.45 7.30
N PRO A 93 -8.95 -38.35 7.75
CA PRO A 93 -10.28 -37.98 7.29
C PRO A 93 -10.28 -37.76 5.76
N PRO A 94 -11.39 -38.05 5.05
CA PRO A 94 -11.42 -38.09 3.60
C PRO A 94 -11.21 -36.71 2.99
N VAL A 95 -9.97 -36.42 2.58
CA VAL A 95 -9.62 -35.26 1.76
C VAL A 95 -10.34 -35.37 0.42
N ARG A 96 -11.17 -34.38 0.07
CA ARG A 96 -11.79 -34.32 -1.26
C ARG A 96 -10.71 -34.24 -2.33
N GLU A 97 -10.73 -35.15 -3.31
CA GLU A 97 -9.87 -35.07 -4.48
C GLU A 97 -10.36 -33.99 -5.45
N THR A 98 -10.01 -32.72 -5.19
CA THR A 98 -10.32 -31.63 -6.12
C THR A 98 -9.62 -31.84 -7.46
N PRO A 99 -10.32 -31.76 -8.61
CA PRO A 99 -9.71 -31.84 -9.94
C PRO A 99 -8.56 -30.85 -10.12
N ARG A 100 -7.38 -31.36 -10.49
CA ARG A 100 -6.20 -30.52 -10.78
C ARG A 100 -6.38 -29.82 -12.11
N ARG A 101 -6.26 -28.49 -12.12
CA ARG A 101 -6.22 -27.70 -13.36
C ARG A 101 -4.98 -28.07 -14.18
N SER A 102 -5.13 -28.09 -15.51
CA SER A 102 -3.99 -28.18 -16.43
C SER A 102 -3.45 -26.79 -16.74
N PHE A 103 -2.14 -26.66 -16.96
CA PHE A 103 -1.48 -25.39 -17.27
C PHE A 103 -0.48 -25.59 -18.41
N ASP A 104 -0.81 -25.09 -19.60
CA ASP A 104 0.15 -24.96 -20.69
C ASP A 104 0.92 -23.64 -20.54
N VAL A 105 1.85 -23.63 -19.59
CA VAL A 105 2.66 -22.47 -19.22
C VAL A 105 4.11 -22.89 -19.09
N LYS A 106 5.03 -22.16 -19.74
CA LYS A 106 6.46 -22.40 -19.61
C LYS A 106 6.94 -22.08 -18.19
N PRO A 107 7.61 -23.01 -17.48
CA PRO A 107 8.14 -22.76 -16.14
C PRO A 107 9.00 -21.50 -16.05
N ARG A 108 8.74 -20.65 -15.04
CA ARG A 108 9.37 -19.34 -14.82
C ARG A 108 9.25 -18.34 -16.00
N SER A 109 8.24 -18.46 -16.86
CA SER A 109 7.99 -17.51 -17.96
C SER A 109 7.82 -16.05 -17.53
N SER A 110 7.30 -15.80 -16.33
CA SER A 110 7.00 -14.47 -15.81
C SER A 110 8.08 -13.95 -14.84
N VAL A 111 9.23 -14.61 -14.81
CA VAL A 111 10.47 -14.14 -14.17
C VAL A 111 11.34 -13.48 -15.26
N PRO A 112 11.59 -12.15 -15.21
CA PRO A 112 12.35 -11.46 -16.25
C PRO A 112 13.79 -12.00 -16.36
N SER A 113 14.19 -12.40 -17.58
CA SER A 113 15.52 -12.98 -17.86
C SER A 113 16.66 -11.97 -17.92
N ASN A 114 16.33 -10.67 -17.94
CA ASN A 114 17.27 -9.55 -17.99
C ASN A 114 17.68 -9.04 -16.60
N LEU A 115 17.07 -9.52 -15.52
CA LEU A 115 17.41 -9.18 -14.14
C LEU A 115 18.25 -10.28 -13.50
N SER A 116 19.17 -9.92 -12.59
CA SER A 116 19.76 -10.91 -11.69
C SER A 116 18.74 -11.39 -10.66
N ALA A 117 18.97 -12.58 -10.09
CA ALA A 117 18.11 -13.14 -9.05
C ALA A 117 17.97 -12.22 -7.82
N TYR A 118 19.00 -11.43 -7.51
CA TYR A 118 18.99 -10.47 -6.40
C TYR A 118 18.15 -9.21 -6.69
N GLU A 119 18.26 -8.66 -7.90
CA GLU A 119 17.41 -7.53 -8.34
C GLU A 119 15.94 -7.95 -8.43
N TYR A 120 15.67 -9.13 -8.99
CA TYR A 120 14.34 -9.72 -9.01
C TYR A 120 13.79 -9.93 -7.58
N ALA A 121 14.60 -10.50 -6.67
CA ALA A 121 14.21 -10.68 -5.27
C ALA A 121 13.89 -9.34 -4.59
N THR A 122 14.71 -8.31 -4.80
CA THR A 122 14.52 -6.97 -4.23
C THR A 122 13.17 -6.38 -4.66
N LEU A 123 12.84 -6.45 -5.95
CA LEU A 123 11.54 -5.98 -6.47
C LEU A 123 10.35 -6.80 -5.95
N CYS A 124 10.54 -8.10 -5.70
CA CYS A 124 9.51 -8.95 -5.12
C CYS A 124 9.28 -8.66 -3.63
N ILE A 125 10.34 -8.35 -2.89
CA ILE A 125 10.30 -7.91 -1.48
C ILE A 125 9.55 -6.56 -1.39
N GLU A 126 9.94 -5.56 -2.19
CA GLU A 126 9.28 -4.25 -2.22
C GLU A 126 7.79 -4.37 -2.57
N ALA A 127 7.43 -5.22 -3.55
CA ALA A 127 6.05 -5.43 -3.95
C ALA A 127 5.20 -6.11 -2.85
N ALA A 128 5.77 -7.04 -2.07
CA ALA A 128 5.09 -7.67 -0.96
C ALA A 128 4.81 -6.69 0.18
N GLU A 129 5.81 -5.90 0.56
CA GLU A 129 5.71 -4.87 1.60
C GLU A 129 4.75 -3.75 1.17
N SER A 130 4.81 -3.33 -0.10
CA SER A 130 3.85 -2.38 -0.69
C SER A 130 2.41 -2.92 -0.74
N SER A 131 2.26 -4.25 -0.67
CA SER A 131 0.98 -4.95 -0.57
C SER A 131 0.55 -5.23 0.88
N ARG A 132 1.29 -4.73 1.88
CA ARG A 132 1.07 -4.93 3.33
C ARG A 132 1.24 -6.38 3.79
N LEU A 133 2.13 -7.14 3.12
CA LEU A 133 2.47 -8.52 3.45
C LEU A 133 3.93 -8.64 3.85
N ASN A 134 4.23 -9.45 4.87
CA ASN A 134 5.62 -9.71 5.30
C ASN A 134 6.31 -10.58 4.24
N PRO A 135 7.33 -10.09 3.51
CA PRO A 135 8.00 -10.86 2.45
C PRO A 135 8.64 -12.16 2.94
N TYR A 136 8.97 -12.26 4.23
CA TYR A 136 9.67 -13.39 4.85
C TYR A 136 8.77 -14.39 5.58
N ALA A 137 7.45 -14.14 5.70
CA ALA A 137 6.54 -15.00 6.46
C ALA A 137 5.18 -15.19 5.78
N LEU A 138 4.53 -16.32 6.09
CA LEU A 138 3.13 -16.53 5.72
C LEU A 138 2.22 -15.52 6.44
N HIS A 139 1.19 -15.03 5.74
CA HIS A 139 0.03 -14.40 6.38
C HIS A 139 -0.74 -15.44 7.23
N GLU A 140 -1.59 -15.01 8.15
CA GLU A 140 -2.31 -15.93 9.02
C GLU A 140 -3.24 -16.87 8.24
N GLU A 141 -4.00 -16.33 7.29
CA GLU A 141 -4.83 -17.13 6.38
C GLU A 141 -3.99 -18.09 5.51
N GLU A 142 -2.81 -17.66 5.03
CA GLU A 142 -1.91 -18.52 4.25
C GLU A 142 -1.41 -19.69 5.11
N TYR A 143 -1.08 -19.44 6.38
CA TYR A 143 -0.71 -20.49 7.33
C TYR A 143 -1.89 -21.44 7.61
N GLN A 144 -3.11 -20.93 7.82
CA GLN A 144 -4.30 -21.75 8.03
C GLN A 144 -4.59 -22.64 6.80
N MET A 145 -4.50 -22.07 5.59
CA MET A 145 -4.73 -22.74 4.31
C MET A 145 -3.63 -23.75 3.94
N LEU A 146 -2.36 -23.49 4.27
CA LEU A 146 -1.22 -24.25 3.74
C LEU A 146 -0.58 -25.22 4.75
N ARG A 147 -0.85 -25.09 6.07
CA ARG A 147 -0.19 -25.90 7.11
C ARG A 147 -0.29 -27.42 6.92
N GLN A 148 -1.34 -27.91 6.28
CA GLN A 148 -1.55 -29.33 6.00
C GLN A 148 -0.92 -29.80 4.67
N HIS A 149 -0.43 -28.87 3.83
CA HIS A 149 -0.04 -29.16 2.44
C HIS A 149 1.44 -28.84 2.12
N ILE A 150 2.13 -28.06 2.96
CA ILE A 150 3.57 -27.74 2.80
C ILE A 150 4.38 -27.95 4.09
N SER A 151 5.69 -28.14 3.94
CA SER A 151 6.67 -28.20 5.03
C SER A 151 7.23 -26.81 5.40
N HIS A 152 7.86 -26.69 6.58
CA HIS A 152 8.58 -25.46 6.98
C HIS A 152 9.65 -25.04 5.95
N VAL A 153 10.34 -26.00 5.34
CA VAL A 153 11.37 -25.74 4.32
C VAL A 153 10.74 -25.15 3.05
N GLN A 154 9.59 -25.70 2.64
CA GLN A 154 8.84 -25.30 1.45
C GLN A 154 8.25 -23.87 1.53
N VAL A 155 8.05 -23.31 2.73
CA VAL A 155 7.57 -21.92 2.93
C VAL A 155 8.41 -20.93 2.15
N THR A 156 9.74 -21.07 2.15
CA THR A 156 10.68 -20.19 1.42
C THR A 156 10.31 -20.08 -0.07
N THR A 157 10.04 -21.20 -0.72
CA THR A 157 9.70 -21.24 -2.16
C THR A 157 8.28 -20.70 -2.42
N TYR A 158 7.33 -20.96 -1.52
CA TYR A 158 6.00 -20.38 -1.61
C TYR A 158 6.04 -18.84 -1.50
N LEU A 159 6.84 -18.29 -0.59
CA LEU A 159 7.04 -16.84 -0.43
C LEU A 159 7.66 -16.22 -1.69
N ASN A 160 8.68 -16.85 -2.28
CA ASN A 160 9.25 -16.40 -3.57
C ASN A 160 8.17 -16.31 -4.67
N ILE A 161 7.27 -17.30 -4.75
CA ILE A 161 6.17 -17.32 -5.72
C ILE A 161 5.18 -16.19 -5.43
N ARG A 162 4.68 -16.08 -4.19
CA ARG A 162 3.73 -15.04 -3.77
C ARG A 162 4.26 -13.63 -4.05
N ASN A 163 5.49 -13.37 -3.60
CA ASN A 163 6.16 -12.09 -3.78
C ASN A 163 6.40 -11.79 -5.27
N GLY A 164 6.67 -12.81 -6.10
CA GLY A 164 6.76 -12.71 -7.56
C GLY A 164 5.44 -12.38 -8.26
N ILE A 165 4.31 -12.91 -7.78
CA ILE A 165 2.95 -12.59 -8.27
C ILE A 165 2.59 -11.14 -7.90
N LEU A 166 2.88 -10.73 -6.66
CA LEU A 166 2.71 -9.34 -6.21
C LEU A 166 3.56 -8.36 -7.05
N ARG A 167 4.78 -8.76 -7.44
CA ARG A 167 5.64 -7.97 -8.34
C ARG A 167 5.02 -7.75 -9.72
N LEU A 168 4.29 -8.71 -10.30
CA LEU A 168 3.57 -8.49 -11.57
C LEU A 168 2.58 -7.33 -11.43
N TRP A 169 1.70 -7.39 -10.43
CA TRP A 169 0.69 -6.36 -10.16
C TRP A 169 1.31 -5.00 -9.83
N TYR A 170 2.24 -4.95 -8.89
CA TYR A 170 2.87 -3.70 -8.44
C TYR A 170 3.67 -3.00 -9.56
N SER A 171 4.26 -3.77 -10.51
CA SER A 171 4.99 -3.19 -11.65
C SER A 171 4.09 -2.51 -12.68
N ASN A 172 2.84 -2.96 -12.85
CA ASN A 172 1.89 -2.36 -13.78
C ASN A 172 0.43 -2.59 -13.34
N PRO A 173 -0.07 -1.85 -12.34
CA PRO A 173 -1.40 -2.07 -11.78
C PRO A 173 -2.55 -1.51 -12.65
N ARG A 174 -2.28 -1.21 -13.92
CA ARG A 174 -3.30 -0.90 -14.96
C ARG A 174 -3.76 -2.16 -15.70
N VAL A 175 -2.99 -3.26 -15.62
CA VAL A 175 -3.26 -4.52 -16.31
C VAL A 175 -3.55 -5.59 -15.26
N ALA A 176 -4.61 -6.36 -15.45
CA ALA A 176 -4.92 -7.49 -14.59
C ALA A 176 -3.84 -8.57 -14.73
N VAL A 177 -3.28 -9.04 -13.61
CA VAL A 177 -2.42 -10.23 -13.61
C VAL A 177 -3.29 -11.42 -13.93
N THR A 178 -2.94 -12.20 -14.96
CA THR A 178 -3.66 -13.43 -15.27
C THR A 178 -3.16 -14.62 -14.44
N ARG A 179 -4.02 -15.63 -14.28
CA ARG A 179 -3.65 -16.91 -13.64
C ARG A 179 -2.43 -17.56 -14.31
N ASN A 180 -2.32 -17.47 -15.63
CA ASN A 180 -1.21 -18.06 -16.38
C ASN A 180 0.12 -17.34 -16.11
N GLU A 181 0.12 -16.01 -15.97
CA GLU A 181 1.32 -15.26 -15.57
C GLU A 181 1.72 -15.55 -14.12
N ALA A 182 0.74 -15.66 -13.21
CA ALA A 182 0.99 -15.98 -11.82
C ALA A 182 1.58 -17.39 -11.64
N VAL A 183 1.04 -18.38 -12.37
CA VAL A 183 1.63 -19.73 -12.50
C VAL A 183 3.00 -19.66 -13.18
N GLY A 184 3.18 -18.75 -14.13
CA GLY A 184 4.44 -18.42 -14.80
C GLY A 184 5.54 -17.86 -13.90
N CYS A 185 5.25 -17.43 -12.66
CA CYS A 185 6.31 -17.13 -11.67
C CYS A 185 6.98 -18.38 -11.10
N ALA A 186 6.33 -19.55 -11.19
CA ALA A 186 6.74 -20.78 -10.53
C ALA A 186 7.41 -21.79 -11.49
N SER A 187 7.97 -22.87 -10.93
CA SER A 187 8.34 -24.05 -11.72
C SER A 187 7.17 -25.05 -11.78
N ALA A 188 7.14 -25.92 -12.81
CA ALA A 188 6.00 -26.84 -13.09
C ALA A 188 5.49 -27.63 -11.87
N ARG A 189 6.40 -27.99 -10.96
CA ARG A 189 6.12 -28.64 -9.67
C ARG A 189 5.11 -27.89 -8.78
N TRP A 190 5.18 -26.57 -8.84
CA TRP A 190 4.53 -25.62 -7.94
C TRP A 190 3.35 -24.89 -8.61
N PHE A 191 2.97 -25.25 -9.83
CA PHE A 191 1.88 -24.58 -10.57
C PHE A 191 0.55 -24.59 -9.79
N ASN A 192 0.21 -25.67 -9.10
CA ASN A 192 -0.95 -25.71 -8.21
C ASN A 192 -0.83 -24.72 -7.04
N ALA A 193 0.32 -24.67 -6.37
CA ALA A 193 0.59 -23.74 -5.28
C ALA A 193 0.55 -22.26 -5.74
N ALA A 194 1.06 -21.98 -6.95
CA ALA A 194 0.98 -20.66 -7.57
C ALA A 194 -0.48 -20.29 -7.94
N SER A 195 -1.28 -21.25 -8.41
CA SER A 195 -2.71 -21.01 -8.66
C SER A 195 -3.52 -20.76 -7.38
N VAL A 196 -3.25 -21.51 -6.30
CA VAL A 196 -3.89 -21.28 -4.98
C VAL A 196 -3.47 -19.93 -4.41
N CYS A 197 -2.19 -19.57 -4.53
CA CYS A 197 -1.67 -18.25 -4.17
C CYS A 197 -2.33 -17.13 -4.98
N TYR A 198 -2.51 -17.32 -6.29
CA TYR A 198 -3.25 -16.40 -7.16
C TYR A 198 -4.71 -16.23 -6.70
N ASP A 199 -5.43 -17.33 -6.44
CA ASP A 199 -6.82 -17.27 -5.95
C ASP A 199 -6.91 -16.52 -4.61
N TRP A 200 -5.95 -16.70 -3.70
CA TRP A 200 -5.92 -15.99 -2.42
C TRP A 200 -5.61 -14.50 -2.58
N LEU A 201 -4.55 -14.16 -3.33
CA LEU A 201 -4.16 -12.77 -3.62
C LEU A 201 -5.26 -12.00 -4.37
N LEU A 202 -5.96 -12.66 -5.29
CA LEU A 202 -7.10 -12.10 -6.02
C LEU A 202 -8.30 -11.91 -5.10
N ARG A 203 -8.76 -12.96 -4.41
CA ARG A 203 -9.97 -12.90 -3.57
C ARG A 203 -9.83 -11.90 -2.43
N ARG A 204 -8.65 -11.77 -1.82
CA ARG A 204 -8.41 -10.80 -0.72
C ARG A 204 -8.01 -9.40 -1.19
N GLY A 205 -8.02 -9.13 -2.50
CA GLY A 205 -7.79 -7.79 -3.04
C GLY A 205 -6.35 -7.27 -2.89
N TYR A 206 -5.35 -8.16 -2.93
CA TYR A 206 -3.94 -7.77 -3.01
C TYR A 206 -3.49 -7.48 -4.45
N ILE A 207 -4.10 -8.16 -5.43
CA ILE A 207 -3.94 -7.92 -6.87
C ILE A 207 -5.31 -7.64 -7.51
N ASN A 208 -5.31 -7.17 -8.77
CA ASN A 208 -6.52 -7.08 -9.61
C ASN A 208 -7.68 -6.27 -8.99
N PHE A 209 -7.36 -5.25 -8.20
CA PHE A 209 -8.32 -4.37 -7.54
C PHE A 209 -8.40 -2.97 -8.20
N GLY A 210 -9.50 -2.28 -7.98
CA GLY A 210 -9.67 -0.89 -8.44
C GLY A 210 -10.10 -0.79 -9.91
N CYS A 211 -9.55 0.17 -10.64
CA CYS A 211 -10.00 0.56 -11.97
C CYS A 211 -9.17 -0.15 -13.04
N VAL A 212 -9.39 -1.46 -13.23
CA VAL A 212 -8.65 -2.31 -14.17
C VAL A 212 -9.60 -3.16 -15.02
N GLU A 213 -9.26 -3.30 -16.30
CA GLU A 213 -9.97 -4.17 -17.24
C GLU A 213 -9.49 -5.62 -17.14
N PHE A 214 -10.43 -6.55 -17.25
CA PHE A 214 -10.16 -7.98 -17.30
C PHE A 214 -10.31 -8.45 -18.75
N PRO A 215 -9.41 -9.33 -19.25
CA PRO A 215 -9.59 -9.89 -20.59
C PRO A 215 -10.95 -10.59 -20.68
N GLU A 216 -11.75 -10.25 -21.71
CA GLU A 216 -13.03 -10.91 -21.92
C GLU A 216 -12.81 -12.42 -22.08
N THR A 217 -13.36 -13.21 -21.16
CA THR A 217 -13.67 -14.61 -21.44
C THR A 217 -14.54 -14.61 -22.68
N LYS A 218 -14.05 -15.19 -23.78
CA LYS A 218 -14.83 -15.30 -25.02
C LYS A 218 -16.19 -15.87 -24.66
N LYS A 219 -17.25 -15.15 -25.01
CA LYS A 219 -18.54 -15.78 -25.17
C LYS A 219 -18.39 -16.72 -26.37
N ASP A 220 -18.59 -18.00 -26.13
CA ASP A 220 -19.01 -18.90 -27.21
C ASP A 220 -20.49 -18.56 -27.49
N ASP A 221 -20.70 -17.40 -28.12
CA ASP A 221 -21.99 -16.96 -28.61
C ASP A 221 -22.50 -18.00 -29.62
N GLU A 222 -23.75 -18.42 -29.48
CA GLU A 222 -24.49 -19.27 -30.42
C GLU A 222 -24.04 -20.75 -30.54
N GLN A 223 -23.95 -21.46 -29.41
CA GLN A 223 -24.64 -22.76 -29.34
C GLN A 223 -26.04 -22.57 -28.76
N MET A 224 -27.05 -23.05 -29.46
CA MET A 224 -28.46 -22.82 -29.15
C MET A 224 -28.85 -23.37 -27.77
N THR A 225 -29.16 -22.48 -26.83
CA THR A 225 -29.99 -22.80 -25.67
C THR A 225 -31.45 -22.42 -25.94
N ASP A 226 -32.37 -23.18 -25.35
CA ASP A 226 -33.81 -22.95 -25.53
C ASP A 226 -34.21 -21.55 -25.04
N ALA A 227 -35.12 -20.89 -25.78
CA ALA A 227 -35.56 -19.52 -25.51
C ALA A 227 -36.26 -19.34 -24.14
N GLU A 228 -36.56 -20.42 -23.44
CA GLU A 228 -37.16 -20.44 -22.10
C GLU A 228 -36.12 -20.50 -20.96
N TYR A 229 -34.88 -20.97 -21.19
CA TYR A 229 -33.91 -21.16 -20.11
C TYR A 229 -33.11 -19.88 -19.81
N ARG A 230 -33.55 -19.14 -18.77
CA ARG A 230 -32.76 -18.08 -18.14
C ARG A 230 -32.07 -18.65 -16.88
N PRO A 231 -30.73 -18.76 -16.85
CA PRO A 231 -30.02 -19.22 -15.65
C PRO A 231 -30.29 -18.28 -14.46
N LYS A 232 -30.33 -18.85 -13.25
CA LYS A 232 -30.56 -18.09 -12.02
C LYS A 232 -29.42 -17.06 -11.84
N ARG A 233 -29.77 -15.78 -11.66
CA ARG A 233 -28.79 -14.72 -11.38
C ARG A 233 -28.98 -14.26 -9.94
N ARG A 234 -27.94 -14.40 -9.09
CA ARG A 234 -27.96 -13.81 -7.75
C ARG A 234 -27.81 -12.29 -7.83
N ARG A 235 -28.28 -11.57 -6.82
CA ARG A 235 -28.13 -10.12 -6.69
C ARG A 235 -27.53 -9.73 -5.35
N ILE A 236 -26.62 -8.76 -5.39
CA ILE A 236 -25.92 -8.17 -4.26
C ILE A 236 -26.28 -6.68 -4.20
N VAL A 237 -26.77 -6.23 -3.04
CA VAL A 237 -27.05 -4.80 -2.79
C VAL A 237 -26.02 -4.22 -1.83
N VAL A 238 -25.29 -3.20 -2.28
CA VAL A 238 -24.31 -2.44 -1.48
C VAL A 238 -24.95 -1.13 -1.03
N ILE A 239 -25.00 -0.88 0.28
CA ILE A 239 -25.65 0.30 0.85
C ILE A 239 -24.58 1.36 1.16
N GLY A 240 -24.67 2.49 0.46
CA GLY A 240 -23.77 3.64 0.52
C GLY A 240 -22.73 3.64 -0.62
N ALA A 241 -22.68 4.70 -1.42
CA ALA A 241 -21.65 4.93 -2.45
C ALA A 241 -20.45 5.70 -1.86
N GLY A 242 -20.02 5.32 -0.66
CA GLY A 242 -18.77 5.77 -0.04
C GLY A 242 -17.55 5.05 -0.64
N MET A 243 -16.36 5.36 -0.14
CA MET A 243 -15.12 4.69 -0.58
C MET A 243 -15.10 3.19 -0.27
N SER A 244 -15.75 2.76 0.83
CA SER A 244 -16.00 1.36 1.15
C SER A 244 -16.96 0.71 0.16
N GLY A 245 -18.15 1.28 -0.04
CA GLY A 245 -19.16 0.69 -0.93
C GLY A 245 -18.77 0.67 -2.41
N LEU A 246 -18.16 1.74 -2.93
CA LEU A 246 -17.65 1.77 -4.31
C LEU A 246 -16.43 0.86 -4.50
N GLY A 247 -15.53 0.76 -3.51
CA GLY A 247 -14.44 -0.21 -3.53
C GLY A 247 -14.93 -1.65 -3.50
N CYS A 248 -15.95 -1.92 -2.68
CA CYS A 248 -16.62 -3.22 -2.60
C CYS A 248 -17.31 -3.59 -3.92
N ALA A 249 -18.16 -2.71 -4.45
CA ALA A 249 -18.89 -2.93 -5.70
C ALA A 249 -17.95 -3.12 -6.90
N ARG A 250 -16.86 -2.34 -7.01
CA ARG A 250 -15.85 -2.53 -8.06
C ARG A 250 -15.07 -3.83 -7.90
N HIS A 251 -14.73 -4.23 -6.68
CA HIS A 251 -14.02 -5.50 -6.48
C HIS A 251 -14.93 -6.70 -6.74
N LEU A 252 -16.19 -6.65 -6.31
CA LEU A 252 -17.21 -7.64 -6.68
C LEU A 252 -17.38 -7.75 -8.19
N ASP A 253 -17.48 -6.63 -8.91
CA ASP A 253 -17.58 -6.60 -10.38
C ASP A 253 -16.40 -7.33 -11.03
N GLY A 254 -15.16 -6.96 -10.67
CA GLY A 254 -13.96 -7.64 -11.17
C GLY A 254 -13.85 -9.11 -10.76
N LEU A 255 -14.26 -9.48 -9.55
CA LEU A 255 -14.27 -10.87 -9.08
C LEU A 255 -15.33 -11.70 -9.81
N VAL A 256 -16.54 -11.17 -10.00
CA VAL A 256 -17.65 -11.83 -10.71
C VAL A 256 -17.30 -12.08 -12.19
N GLN A 257 -16.56 -11.17 -12.83
CA GLN A 257 -16.01 -11.38 -14.17
C GLN A 257 -14.95 -12.51 -14.16
N GLN A 258 -13.97 -12.46 -13.26
CA GLN A 258 -12.85 -13.44 -13.20
C GLN A 258 -13.24 -14.84 -12.70
N TYR A 259 -14.38 -14.98 -12.00
CA TYR A 259 -14.95 -16.25 -11.55
C TYR A 259 -16.22 -16.67 -12.31
N SER A 260 -16.51 -16.02 -13.45
CA SER A 260 -17.69 -16.28 -14.29
C SER A 260 -17.86 -17.75 -14.68
N GLU A 261 -16.79 -18.45 -15.03
CA GLU A 261 -16.78 -19.91 -15.30
C GLU A 261 -17.32 -20.74 -14.13
N GLN A 262 -17.04 -20.33 -12.87
CA GLN A 262 -17.49 -21.06 -11.69
C GLN A 262 -18.98 -20.84 -11.41
N PHE A 263 -19.52 -19.64 -11.65
CA PHE A 263 -20.96 -19.42 -11.64
C PHE A 263 -21.66 -20.24 -12.73
N GLY A 264 -21.09 -20.30 -13.94
CA GLY A 264 -21.58 -21.15 -15.02
C GLY A 264 -21.61 -22.64 -14.65
N ALA A 265 -20.57 -23.14 -13.96
CA ALA A 265 -20.52 -24.51 -13.44
C ALA A 265 -21.56 -24.80 -12.34
N LEU A 266 -22.07 -23.77 -11.65
CA LEU A 266 -23.20 -23.86 -10.71
C LEU A 266 -24.59 -23.72 -11.39
N GLY A 267 -24.63 -23.50 -12.72
CA GLY A 267 -25.87 -23.22 -13.46
C GLY A 267 -26.41 -21.80 -13.24
N GLU A 268 -25.58 -20.89 -12.72
CA GLU A 268 -25.95 -19.52 -12.38
C GLU A 268 -25.30 -18.50 -13.33
N ALA A 269 -25.99 -17.40 -13.58
CA ALA A 269 -25.42 -16.25 -14.27
C ALA A 269 -24.55 -15.41 -13.32
N PRO A 270 -23.46 -14.78 -13.81
CA PRO A 270 -22.64 -13.83 -13.05
C PRO A 270 -23.51 -12.81 -12.28
N PRO A 271 -23.36 -12.69 -10.95
CA PRO A 271 -24.23 -11.88 -10.11
C PRO A 271 -24.49 -10.43 -10.58
N GLU A 272 -25.64 -9.90 -10.19
CA GLU A 272 -26.00 -8.49 -10.34
C GLU A 272 -25.54 -7.70 -9.11
N ILE A 273 -24.93 -6.53 -9.30
CA ILE A 273 -24.42 -5.68 -8.23
C ILE A 273 -25.08 -4.30 -8.35
N ILE A 274 -25.75 -3.86 -7.29
CA ILE A 274 -26.47 -2.58 -7.23
C ILE A 274 -25.98 -1.81 -6.01
N VAL A 275 -25.63 -0.52 -6.17
CA VAL A 275 -25.29 0.36 -5.06
C VAL A 275 -26.42 1.35 -4.80
N LEU A 276 -26.90 1.45 -3.57
CA LEU A 276 -27.94 2.40 -3.13
C LEU A 276 -27.31 3.51 -2.28
N GLU A 277 -27.46 4.77 -2.68
CA GLU A 277 -26.89 5.94 -2.00
C GLU A 277 -27.99 6.96 -1.66
N GLY A 278 -28.18 7.24 -0.37
CA GLY A 278 -29.21 8.16 0.11
C GLY A 278 -28.99 9.63 -0.27
N ARG A 279 -27.76 10.03 -0.59
CA ARG A 279 -27.43 11.38 -1.08
C ARG A 279 -27.65 11.46 -2.59
N GLY A 280 -27.90 12.67 -3.10
CA GLY A 280 -27.78 12.98 -4.52
C GLY A 280 -26.33 13.09 -5.04
N ARG A 281 -25.36 12.40 -4.40
CA ARG A 281 -23.94 12.39 -4.77
C ARG A 281 -23.20 11.18 -4.19
N ILE A 282 -22.17 10.71 -4.88
CA ILE A 282 -21.25 9.68 -4.37
C ILE A 282 -20.19 10.23 -3.40
N GLY A 283 -19.33 9.33 -2.90
CA GLY A 283 -18.14 9.60 -2.08
C GLY A 283 -18.39 9.63 -0.57
N GLY A 284 -19.64 9.80 -0.15
CA GLY A 284 -20.02 9.85 1.27
C GLY A 284 -19.25 10.96 2.03
N ARG A 285 -18.31 10.54 2.89
CA ARG A 285 -17.41 11.41 3.68
C ARG A 285 -16.14 11.88 2.92
N VAL A 286 -15.88 11.38 1.72
CA VAL A 286 -14.97 12.03 0.75
C VAL A 286 -15.82 12.97 -0.11
N TYR A 287 -15.62 14.28 0.03
CA TYR A 287 -16.51 15.27 -0.59
C TYR A 287 -15.81 16.60 -0.91
N SER A 288 -15.42 16.72 -2.18
CA SER A 288 -14.97 17.95 -2.82
C SER A 288 -16.16 18.85 -3.17
N ARG A 289 -16.38 19.94 -2.43
CA ARG A 289 -17.37 20.96 -2.79
C ARG A 289 -16.73 22.00 -3.71
N GLU A 290 -17.40 22.30 -4.83
CA GLU A 290 -16.95 23.33 -5.75
C GLU A 290 -17.21 24.74 -5.23
N PHE A 291 -16.30 25.66 -5.53
CA PHE A 291 -16.44 27.09 -5.27
C PHE A 291 -17.34 27.76 -6.31
N LYS A 292 -18.09 28.76 -5.85
CA LYS A 292 -18.76 29.76 -6.71
C LYS A 292 -17.74 30.75 -7.25
N SER A 293 -16.75 31.13 -6.44
CA SER A 293 -15.62 31.97 -6.87
C SER A 293 -14.81 31.29 -7.98
N LYS A 294 -14.26 32.12 -8.88
CA LYS A 294 -13.38 31.71 -9.99
C LYS A 294 -12.09 32.55 -9.94
N PRO A 295 -10.95 32.02 -10.41
CA PRO A 295 -9.68 32.74 -10.33
C PRO A 295 -9.69 33.97 -11.24
N LYS A 296 -9.13 35.10 -10.77
CA LYS A 296 -8.83 36.26 -11.64
C LYS A 296 -7.80 35.89 -12.70
N THR A 297 -6.76 35.15 -12.28
CA THR A 297 -5.71 34.58 -13.11
C THR A 297 -5.63 33.09 -12.79
N PRO A 298 -6.03 32.18 -13.70
CA PRO A 298 -5.88 30.74 -13.49
C PRO A 298 -4.41 30.36 -13.26
N LEU A 299 -4.12 29.51 -12.28
CA LEU A 299 -2.80 28.89 -12.16
C LEU A 299 -2.58 27.95 -13.37
N PRO A 300 -1.39 27.89 -13.99
CA PRO A 300 -1.11 26.96 -15.09
C PRO A 300 -1.43 25.50 -14.73
N ASP A 301 -1.10 25.11 -13.49
CA ASP A 301 -1.40 23.79 -12.94
C ASP A 301 -2.91 23.49 -12.75
N PHE A 302 -3.80 24.43 -13.07
CA PHE A 302 -5.26 24.33 -12.88
C PHE A 302 -6.10 24.38 -14.17
N VAL A 303 -5.48 24.42 -15.34
CA VAL A 303 -6.20 24.24 -16.62
C VAL A 303 -7.02 22.94 -16.57
N ASP A 304 -8.29 23.05 -16.95
CA ASP A 304 -9.33 22.00 -16.94
C ASP A 304 -9.58 21.27 -15.61
N LYS A 305 -9.09 21.80 -14.48
CA LYS A 305 -9.29 21.22 -13.13
C LYS A 305 -10.38 21.94 -12.36
N ARG A 306 -11.06 21.20 -11.48
CA ARG A 306 -12.18 21.73 -10.69
C ARG A 306 -11.69 22.50 -9.47
N HIS A 307 -12.16 23.73 -9.31
CA HIS A 307 -11.88 24.56 -8.13
C HIS A 307 -12.76 24.12 -6.96
N THR A 308 -12.25 23.19 -6.13
CA THR A 308 -13.00 22.58 -5.02
C THR A 308 -12.21 22.53 -3.73
N ALA A 309 -12.88 22.67 -2.58
CA ALA A 309 -12.31 22.34 -1.26
C ALA A 309 -12.89 21.04 -0.69
N GLU A 310 -12.07 20.33 0.09
CA GLU A 310 -12.47 19.08 0.75
C GLU A 310 -13.22 19.33 2.06
N MET A 311 -14.51 18.99 2.06
CA MET A 311 -15.38 19.11 3.23
C MET A 311 -15.12 18.00 4.27
N GLY A 312 -14.60 16.84 3.83
CA GLY A 312 -14.36 15.66 4.68
C GLY A 312 -12.90 15.20 4.62
N GLY A 313 -12.67 13.91 4.34
CA GLY A 313 -11.31 13.39 4.16
C GLY A 313 -10.56 14.15 3.07
N MET A 314 -9.38 14.71 3.40
CA MET A 314 -8.59 15.56 2.49
C MET A 314 -7.13 15.14 2.32
N ILE A 315 -6.60 14.37 3.26
CA ILE A 315 -5.21 13.88 3.27
C ILE A 315 -5.22 12.39 2.96
N ILE A 316 -4.24 11.96 2.15
CA ILE A 316 -3.81 10.58 2.02
C ILE A 316 -2.57 10.43 2.90
N THR A 317 -2.74 9.82 4.08
CA THR A 317 -1.67 9.70 5.06
C THR A 317 -0.70 8.59 4.66
N GLY A 318 0.59 8.91 4.53
CA GLY A 318 1.62 8.00 4.01
C GLY A 318 1.33 7.56 2.57
N PHE A 319 1.74 8.32 1.56
CA PHE A 319 1.33 8.06 0.17
C PHE A 319 2.18 7.00 -0.58
N HIS A 320 3.13 6.32 0.07
CA HIS A 320 4.06 5.40 -0.60
C HIS A 320 3.85 3.94 -0.18
N ARG A 321 4.89 3.28 0.34
CA ARG A 321 4.93 1.83 0.56
C ARG A 321 3.84 1.41 1.56
N GLY A 322 2.97 0.51 1.11
CA GLY A 322 1.83 -0.03 1.85
C GLY A 322 0.47 0.56 1.44
N ASN A 323 0.39 1.79 0.95
CA ASN A 323 -0.90 2.47 0.79
C ASN A 323 -1.63 2.11 -0.53
N PRO A 324 -2.83 1.48 -0.51
CA PRO A 324 -3.57 1.14 -1.72
C PRO A 324 -4.02 2.37 -2.52
N MET A 325 -4.08 3.56 -1.91
CA MET A 325 -4.41 4.80 -2.63
C MET A 325 -3.31 5.21 -3.62
N ASN A 326 -2.04 4.82 -3.42
CA ASN A 326 -0.97 5.02 -4.41
C ASN A 326 -1.32 4.32 -5.73
N ILE A 327 -1.80 3.07 -5.65
CA ILE A 327 -2.22 2.27 -6.80
C ILE A 327 -3.41 2.93 -7.53
N LEU A 328 -4.45 3.36 -6.81
CA LEU A 328 -5.60 4.03 -7.43
C LEU A 328 -5.23 5.39 -8.03
N VAL A 329 -4.55 6.25 -7.27
CA VAL A 329 -4.28 7.65 -7.60
C VAL A 329 -3.19 7.79 -8.64
N ARG A 330 -2.02 7.17 -8.43
CA ARG A 330 -0.86 7.31 -9.33
C ARG A 330 -0.91 6.28 -10.46
N GLY A 331 -1.12 5.02 -10.10
CA GLY A 331 -1.07 3.89 -11.04
C GLY A 331 -2.22 3.87 -12.04
N GLN A 332 -3.47 3.80 -11.55
CA GLN A 332 -4.65 3.56 -12.37
C GLN A 332 -5.27 4.83 -12.95
N LEU A 333 -5.71 5.75 -12.07
CA LEU A 333 -6.42 6.98 -12.47
C LEU A 333 -5.48 8.14 -12.85
N SER A 334 -4.20 8.02 -12.49
CA SER A 334 -3.14 9.03 -12.69
C SER A 334 -3.58 10.47 -12.38
N LEU A 335 -4.28 10.63 -11.26
CA LEU A 335 -4.78 11.93 -10.78
C LEU A 335 -3.62 12.80 -10.28
N PRO A 336 -3.64 14.12 -10.54
CA PRO A 336 -2.62 15.03 -10.02
C PRO A 336 -2.73 15.15 -8.49
N TYR A 337 -1.59 15.08 -7.81
CA TYR A 337 -1.49 15.16 -6.36
C TYR A 337 -0.32 16.05 -5.93
N ARG A 338 -0.31 16.50 -4.66
CA ARG A 338 0.82 17.20 -4.04
C ARG A 338 1.11 16.65 -2.65
N ALA A 339 2.39 16.40 -2.38
CA ALA A 339 2.92 16.14 -1.04
C ALA A 339 2.74 17.37 -0.13
N LEU A 340 2.60 17.13 1.18
CA LEU A 340 2.45 18.15 2.20
C LEU A 340 3.72 18.28 3.04
N ARG A 341 4.28 19.49 3.09
CA ARG A 341 5.41 19.80 3.96
C ARG A 341 4.93 19.98 5.39
N SER A 342 5.52 19.23 6.32
CA SER A 342 5.24 19.28 7.77
C SER A 342 5.72 20.56 8.47
N ALA A 343 6.55 21.38 7.79
CA ALA A 343 7.18 22.60 8.29
C ALA A 343 6.19 23.70 8.73
N THR A 344 5.68 23.55 9.95
CA THR A 344 4.60 24.35 10.54
C THR A 344 5.17 25.49 11.37
N THR A 345 4.59 26.69 11.29
CA THR A 345 4.84 27.76 12.27
C THR A 345 3.67 27.81 13.25
N ILE A 346 3.96 27.75 14.55
CA ILE A 346 2.95 27.95 15.60
C ILE A 346 3.03 29.39 16.07
N TYR A 347 1.88 30.08 16.10
CA TYR A 347 1.73 31.44 16.61
C TYR A 347 1.05 31.44 17.98
N ASP A 348 1.58 32.21 18.93
CA ASP A 348 0.93 32.42 20.22
C ASP A 348 -0.31 33.31 20.09
N SER A 349 -1.19 33.33 21.11
CA SER A 349 -2.43 34.13 21.10
C SER A 349 -2.21 35.65 20.98
N ASN A 350 -0.98 36.11 21.16
CA ASN A 350 -0.54 37.49 20.93
C ASN A 350 -0.08 37.78 19.48
N GLY A 351 -0.17 36.80 18.57
CA GLY A 351 0.17 36.95 17.15
C GLY A 351 1.63 36.67 16.77
N LYS A 352 2.54 36.55 17.73
CA LYS A 352 3.96 36.25 17.45
C LYS A 352 4.21 34.76 17.27
N PRO A 353 5.16 34.34 16.42
CA PRO A 353 5.67 32.98 16.42
C PRO A 353 6.13 32.55 17.82
N VAL A 354 5.87 31.29 18.18
CA VAL A 354 6.43 30.63 19.35
C VAL A 354 7.94 30.44 19.15
N ASP A 355 8.74 30.54 20.20
CA ASP A 355 10.16 30.23 20.14
C ASP A 355 10.39 28.73 19.86
N HIS A 356 11.31 28.41 18.95
CA HIS A 356 11.54 27.03 18.53
C HIS A 356 12.12 26.15 19.66
N THR A 357 12.98 26.70 20.53
CA THR A 357 13.47 25.95 21.69
C THR A 357 12.32 25.61 22.64
N ARG A 358 11.35 26.53 22.79
CA ARG A 358 10.16 26.31 23.62
C ARG A 358 9.12 25.37 23.00
N ASP A 359 8.98 25.37 21.67
CA ASP A 359 8.23 24.37 20.89
C ASP A 359 8.74 22.97 21.22
N THR A 360 10.04 22.70 21.00
CA THR A 360 10.67 21.40 21.29
C THR A 360 10.54 21.00 22.77
N LEU A 361 10.81 21.92 23.71
CA LEU A 361 10.71 21.65 25.16
C LEU A 361 9.33 21.16 25.60
N VAL A 362 8.25 21.69 25.00
CA VAL A 362 6.86 21.32 25.35
C VAL A 362 6.39 20.13 24.55
N GLU A 363 6.84 19.97 23.30
CA GLU A 363 6.59 18.77 22.49
C GLU A 363 7.21 17.52 23.12
N GLU A 364 8.47 17.56 23.57
CA GLU A 364 9.11 16.44 24.27
C GLU A 364 8.39 16.09 25.59
N LEU A 365 7.95 17.10 26.35
CA LEU A 365 7.17 16.90 27.57
C LEU A 365 5.79 16.27 27.30
N TYR A 366 5.11 16.71 26.24
CA TYR A 366 3.86 16.12 25.75
C TYR A 366 4.05 14.64 25.37
N ASN A 367 5.11 14.34 24.61
CA ASN A 367 5.43 12.97 24.19
C ASN A 367 5.78 12.07 25.39
N ASP A 368 6.52 12.56 26.39
CA ASP A 368 6.82 11.78 27.60
C ASP A 368 5.59 11.56 28.51
N CYS A 369 4.66 12.52 28.55
CA CYS A 369 3.38 12.30 29.21
C CYS A 369 2.58 11.18 28.51
N LEU A 370 2.53 11.17 27.18
CA LEU A 370 1.91 10.06 26.43
C LEU A 370 2.66 8.73 26.57
N ASP A 371 3.99 8.74 26.67
CA ASP A 371 4.79 7.53 26.91
C ASP A 371 4.43 6.88 28.25
N ARG A 372 4.37 7.67 29.34
CA ARG A 372 3.97 7.15 30.67
C ARG A 372 2.52 6.67 30.71
N VAL A 373 1.62 7.30 29.96
CA VAL A 373 0.25 6.81 29.78
C VAL A 373 0.21 5.52 28.95
N SER A 374 1.21 5.27 28.08
CA SER A 374 1.26 4.09 27.22
C SER A 374 1.49 2.77 27.95
N GLU A 375 1.97 2.79 29.21
CA GLU A 375 2.08 1.61 30.09
C GLU A 375 0.75 0.87 30.29
N PHE A 376 -0.36 1.60 30.17
CA PHE A 376 -1.73 1.13 30.44
C PHE A 376 -2.50 0.71 29.18
N LYS A 377 -1.86 0.73 28.00
CA LYS A 377 -2.43 0.24 26.74
C LYS A 377 -2.72 -1.26 26.77
N TRP A 378 -3.60 -1.70 25.88
CA TRP A 378 -3.89 -3.13 25.67
C TRP A 378 -2.65 -3.89 25.24
N LYS A 379 -2.53 -5.12 25.75
CA LYS A 379 -1.34 -5.96 25.56
C LYS A 379 -1.60 -6.97 24.45
N THR A 380 -1.69 -6.47 23.22
CA THR A 380 -1.81 -7.28 22.00
C THR A 380 -0.77 -8.38 21.99
N GLN A 381 -1.19 -9.61 21.69
CA GLN A 381 -0.31 -10.75 21.45
C GLN A 381 0.00 -10.81 19.95
N PRO A 382 1.28 -10.89 19.53
CA PRO A 382 1.61 -11.04 18.13
C PRO A 382 1.17 -12.40 17.61
N SER A 383 0.54 -12.44 16.42
CA SER A 383 0.11 -13.70 15.81
C SER A 383 1.32 -14.59 15.45
N LYS A 384 1.10 -15.91 15.47
CA LYS A 384 2.13 -16.91 15.15
C LYS A 384 2.53 -16.78 13.68
N ARG A 385 3.80 -16.50 13.40
CA ARG A 385 4.33 -16.31 12.04
C ARG A 385 5.30 -17.44 11.71
N ILE A 386 5.05 -18.14 10.61
CA ILE A 386 5.99 -19.13 10.07
C ILE A 386 6.88 -18.41 9.05
N GLU A 387 8.15 -18.17 9.41
CA GLU A 387 9.13 -17.55 8.51
C GLU A 387 9.78 -18.58 7.57
N GLY A 388 10.07 -18.16 6.35
CA GLY A 388 10.97 -18.86 5.42
C GLY A 388 12.44 -18.49 5.68
N ASN A 389 13.35 -19.09 4.91
CA ASN A 389 14.77 -18.74 5.00
C ASN A 389 15.03 -17.35 4.40
N ARG A 390 15.33 -16.36 5.24
CA ARG A 390 15.45 -14.94 4.87
C ARG A 390 16.56 -14.69 3.85
N ASP A 391 17.72 -15.34 4.00
CA ASP A 391 18.84 -15.21 3.06
C ASP A 391 18.47 -15.75 1.67
N ALA A 392 17.78 -16.90 1.61
CA ALA A 392 17.29 -17.47 0.37
C ALA A 392 16.24 -16.57 -0.32
N VAL A 393 15.32 -15.94 0.44
CA VAL A 393 14.38 -14.95 -0.12
C VAL A 393 15.14 -13.73 -0.67
N ASN A 394 16.09 -13.17 0.10
CA ASN A 394 16.93 -12.04 -0.32
C ASN A 394 17.75 -12.32 -1.59
N GLU A 395 18.21 -13.56 -1.76
CA GLU A 395 19.03 -13.98 -2.91
C GLU A 395 18.21 -14.63 -4.05
N GLY A 396 16.86 -14.59 -3.97
CA GLY A 396 15.95 -15.10 -5.00
C GLY A 396 16.01 -16.62 -5.20
N ARG A 397 16.39 -17.38 -4.17
CA ARG A 397 16.59 -18.84 -4.22
C ARG A 397 15.45 -19.60 -3.57
N ASP A 398 15.01 -20.65 -4.25
CA ASP A 398 14.06 -21.63 -3.71
C ASP A 398 14.75 -22.58 -2.71
N ALA A 399 13.97 -23.30 -1.91
CA ALA A 399 14.49 -24.29 -0.98
C ALA A 399 15.05 -25.54 -1.68
N ASN A 400 16.16 -26.08 -1.15
CA ASN A 400 16.90 -27.20 -1.76
C ASN A 400 16.25 -28.58 -1.52
N SER A 401 15.73 -28.79 -0.30
CA SER A 401 15.02 -30.01 0.10
C SER A 401 13.52 -29.77 0.21
N ASP A 402 12.75 -30.85 0.33
CA ASP A 402 11.30 -30.81 0.31
C ASP A 402 10.70 -30.76 1.73
N GLY A 403 11.52 -31.05 2.77
CA GLY A 403 11.08 -31.39 4.12
C GLY A 403 10.43 -32.77 4.19
N HIS A 404 10.48 -33.40 5.36
CA HIS A 404 9.92 -34.75 5.58
C HIS A 404 8.50 -34.75 6.13
N ARG A 405 8.02 -33.60 6.64
CA ARG A 405 6.75 -33.44 7.36
C ARG A 405 6.11 -32.10 7.03
N THR A 406 4.79 -32.02 7.08
CA THR A 406 4.05 -30.75 6.93
C THR A 406 4.20 -29.89 8.19
N ILE A 407 3.88 -28.59 8.10
CA ILE A 407 3.88 -27.69 9.26
C ILE A 407 2.94 -28.23 10.35
N ALA A 408 1.77 -28.74 9.99
CA ALA A 408 0.81 -29.32 10.93
C ALA A 408 1.39 -30.55 11.68
N GLN A 409 2.05 -31.46 10.97
CA GLN A 409 2.68 -32.64 11.57
C GLN A 409 3.83 -32.26 12.50
N ALA A 410 4.71 -31.34 12.07
CA ALA A 410 5.84 -30.90 12.87
C ALA A 410 5.40 -30.20 14.18
N GLU A 411 4.28 -29.47 14.15
CA GLU A 411 3.68 -28.86 15.35
C GLU A 411 3.01 -29.88 16.27
N GLU A 412 2.36 -30.92 15.72
CA GLU A 412 1.74 -31.99 16.50
C GLU A 412 2.80 -32.82 17.24
N GLU A 413 3.90 -33.16 16.57
CA GLU A 413 5.07 -33.80 17.18
C GLU A 413 5.71 -32.89 18.24
N ALA A 414 5.86 -31.59 17.97
CA ALA A 414 6.37 -30.63 18.94
C ALA A 414 5.44 -30.43 20.15
N ALA A 415 4.13 -30.64 19.99
CA ALA A 415 3.15 -30.65 21.08
C ALA A 415 3.20 -31.94 21.91
N ALA A 416 3.54 -33.07 21.30
CA ALA A 416 3.61 -34.39 21.94
C ALA A 416 4.84 -34.58 22.85
N LEU A 417 5.81 -33.66 22.82
CA LEU A 417 7.00 -33.74 23.69
C LEU A 417 6.62 -33.46 25.17
N PRO A 418 7.06 -34.29 26.14
CA PRO A 418 6.55 -34.27 27.54
C PRO A 418 6.66 -32.94 28.31
N HIS A 419 7.49 -32.00 27.86
CA HIS A 419 7.70 -30.68 28.49
C HIS A 419 7.56 -29.53 27.48
N ALA A 420 6.84 -29.74 26.37
CA ALA A 420 6.56 -28.69 25.42
C ALA A 420 5.69 -27.58 26.05
N PRO A 421 5.99 -26.28 25.83
CA PRO A 421 4.99 -25.25 26.03
C PRO A 421 3.84 -25.46 25.03
N PRO A 422 2.59 -25.05 25.34
CA PRO A 422 1.46 -25.17 24.43
C PRO A 422 1.75 -24.63 23.02
N VAL A 423 1.12 -25.19 21.98
CA VAL A 423 1.34 -24.79 20.58
C VAL A 423 1.07 -23.29 20.33
N SER A 424 0.22 -22.67 21.14
CA SER A 424 -0.07 -21.23 21.17
C SER A 424 1.02 -20.37 21.81
N GLN A 425 2.02 -20.96 22.47
CA GLN A 425 3.22 -20.31 23.02
C GLN A 425 4.48 -20.66 22.21
N GLN A 426 4.43 -21.68 21.35
CA GLN A 426 5.52 -22.02 20.43
C GLN A 426 5.55 -21.04 19.24
N ASN A 427 6.72 -20.47 18.94
CA ASN A 427 6.96 -19.53 17.83
C ASN A 427 6.09 -18.25 17.87
N VAL A 428 5.73 -17.78 19.07
CA VAL A 428 5.21 -16.41 19.28
C VAL A 428 6.40 -15.44 19.23
N PRO A 429 6.35 -14.36 18.41
CA PRO A 429 7.41 -13.34 18.39
C PRO A 429 7.65 -12.67 19.75
N GLU A 430 8.86 -12.14 19.97
CA GLU A 430 9.12 -11.30 21.15
C GLU A 430 8.17 -10.10 21.16
N ARG A 431 7.59 -9.82 22.34
CA ARG A 431 6.53 -8.81 22.48
C ARG A 431 7.12 -7.41 22.52
N VAL A 432 7.23 -6.80 21.34
CA VAL A 432 7.51 -5.37 21.16
C VAL A 432 6.37 -4.54 21.79
N ASN A 433 6.72 -3.61 22.69
CA ASN A 433 5.79 -2.52 23.06
C ASN A 433 6.07 -1.33 22.13
N MET A 434 5.01 -0.60 21.77
CA MET A 434 5.10 0.59 20.92
C MET A 434 4.95 1.85 21.78
N VAL A 435 6.03 2.62 21.90
CA VAL A 435 6.09 3.87 22.68
C VAL A 435 5.87 5.09 21.79
N PRO A 436 5.05 6.07 22.19
CA PRO A 436 5.01 7.41 21.57
C PRO A 436 6.40 8.04 21.51
N VAL A 437 6.81 8.53 20.33
CA VAL A 437 8.06 9.29 20.15
C VAL A 437 7.83 10.71 19.64
N SER A 438 6.77 10.94 18.87
CA SER A 438 6.38 12.27 18.37
C SER A 438 4.91 12.30 17.96
N SER A 439 4.38 13.51 17.74
CA SER A 439 3.08 13.72 17.08
C SER A 439 3.26 14.42 15.75
N ASP A 440 2.65 13.91 14.69
CA ASP A 440 2.68 14.53 13.38
C ASP A 440 1.93 15.89 13.38
N LYS A 441 2.66 16.99 13.20
CA LYS A 441 2.12 18.38 13.23
C LYS A 441 1.16 18.71 12.06
N LEU A 442 0.85 17.76 11.19
CA LEU A 442 -0.02 17.90 10.01
C LEU A 442 -1.34 17.11 10.13
N THR A 443 -1.32 15.96 10.79
CA THR A 443 -2.44 15.00 10.91
C THR A 443 -2.86 14.73 12.35
N GLY A 444 -2.02 15.08 13.33
CA GLY A 444 -2.22 14.82 14.75
C GLY A 444 -1.96 13.38 15.20
N ARG A 445 -1.63 12.49 14.26
CA ARG A 445 -1.37 11.08 14.57
C ARG A 445 -0.07 10.96 15.38
N VAL A 446 -0.11 10.16 16.43
CA VAL A 446 1.09 9.86 17.22
C VAL A 446 1.92 8.83 16.48
N HIS A 447 3.19 9.13 16.25
CA HIS A 447 4.16 8.15 15.78
C HIS A 447 4.70 7.36 16.97
N THR A 448 4.69 6.05 16.83
CA THR A 448 5.23 5.13 17.84
C THR A 448 6.42 4.35 17.30
N GLN A 449 7.30 3.90 18.19
CA GLN A 449 8.45 3.06 17.84
C GLN A 449 8.61 1.89 18.84
N PRO A 450 9.32 0.82 18.46
CA PRO A 450 9.70 -0.26 19.37
C PRO A 450 10.48 0.27 20.58
N GLY A 451 9.96 0.06 21.79
CA GLY A 451 10.60 0.52 23.02
C GLY A 451 10.04 -0.11 24.29
N THR A 452 10.44 0.43 25.43
CA THR A 452 9.78 0.19 26.73
C THR A 452 9.39 1.56 27.28
N PRO A 453 8.15 1.78 27.74
CA PRO A 453 7.75 3.06 28.30
C PRO A 453 8.52 3.39 29.58
N GLY A 454 8.63 4.68 29.91
CA GLY A 454 8.93 5.14 31.27
C GLY A 454 10.31 4.78 31.84
N ILE A 455 11.26 4.30 31.01
CA ILE A 455 12.60 3.83 31.43
C ILE A 455 13.32 4.84 32.34
N LEU A 456 13.21 6.13 32.03
CA LEU A 456 13.83 7.22 32.80
C LEU A 456 12.81 7.83 33.78
N LYS A 457 13.29 8.11 35.00
CA LYS A 457 12.50 8.78 36.03
C LYS A 457 12.15 10.20 35.59
N ALA A 458 10.98 10.70 35.99
CA ALA A 458 10.47 11.98 35.51
C ALA A 458 11.43 13.17 35.74
N GLY A 459 12.17 13.21 36.85
CA GLY A 459 13.19 14.24 37.12
C GLY A 459 14.47 14.13 36.28
N GLU A 460 14.91 12.90 35.97
CA GLU A 460 16.01 12.65 35.05
C GLU A 460 15.61 13.00 33.61
N LYS A 461 14.43 12.52 33.16
CA LYS A 461 13.87 12.80 31.85
C LYS A 461 13.62 14.30 31.63
N ALA A 462 13.07 15.00 32.63
CA ALA A 462 12.91 16.46 32.57
C ALA A 462 14.24 17.18 32.30
N LYS A 463 15.32 16.79 32.98
CA LYS A 463 16.67 17.33 32.70
C LYS A 463 17.21 16.93 31.34
N ALA A 464 16.96 15.70 30.87
CA ALA A 464 17.38 15.24 29.55
C ALA A 464 16.71 16.04 28.42
N MET A 465 15.43 16.41 28.59
CA MET A 465 14.68 17.31 27.70
C MET A 465 15.12 18.79 27.82
N GLY A 466 15.94 19.15 28.82
CA GLY A 466 16.44 20.52 29.03
C GLY A 466 15.66 21.36 30.05
N TRP A 467 14.70 20.78 30.79
CA TRP A 467 13.97 21.49 31.84
C TRP A 467 14.76 21.59 33.15
N THR A 468 14.64 22.75 33.81
CA THR A 468 15.17 22.97 35.17
C THR A 468 14.20 22.41 36.22
N LEU A 469 14.69 21.56 37.11
CA LEU A 469 13.90 21.02 38.23
C LEU A 469 13.71 22.06 39.33
N LYS A 470 12.58 21.96 40.04
CA LYS A 470 12.28 22.80 41.20
C LYS A 470 13.26 22.60 42.35
N ASN A 471 13.49 23.69 43.09
CA ASN A 471 14.43 23.73 44.21
C ASN A 471 14.15 22.62 45.24
N GLY A 472 15.18 21.81 45.52
CA GLY A 472 15.11 20.70 46.49
C GLY A 472 14.79 19.32 45.88
N LEU A 473 14.44 19.24 44.59
CA LEU A 473 14.20 17.96 43.91
C LEU A 473 15.48 17.34 43.34
N SER A 474 15.59 16.01 43.42
CA SER A 474 16.65 15.22 42.80
C SER A 474 16.21 14.66 41.45
N ASN A 475 17.15 14.12 40.67
CA ASN A 475 16.84 13.38 39.44
C ASN A 475 15.94 12.15 39.71
N GLU A 476 15.97 11.63 40.94
CA GLU A 476 15.27 10.41 41.36
C GLU A 476 13.76 10.58 41.55
N VAL A 477 13.22 11.80 41.43
CA VAL A 477 11.77 12.03 41.48
C VAL A 477 11.09 11.42 40.26
N ASN A 478 9.97 10.74 40.49
CA ASN A 478 9.14 10.14 39.45
C ASN A 478 7.67 10.44 39.69
N ILE A 479 6.83 10.27 38.67
CA ILE A 479 5.36 10.35 38.78
C ILE A 479 4.76 8.95 38.96
N ASP A 480 3.58 8.85 39.59
CA ASP A 480 2.80 7.61 39.75
C ASP A 480 1.36 7.82 39.27
N LEU A 481 1.03 7.19 38.15
CA LEU A 481 -0.30 7.22 37.53
C LEU A 481 -1.18 6.06 37.99
N GLY A 482 -0.62 5.07 38.70
CA GLY A 482 -1.24 3.77 39.00
C GLY A 482 -2.43 3.81 39.96
N ASN A 483 -2.72 4.95 40.58
CA ASN A 483 -3.96 5.19 41.33
C ASN A 483 -5.05 5.82 40.46
N ALA A 484 -4.70 6.77 39.59
CA ALA A 484 -5.65 7.39 38.67
C ALA A 484 -6.21 6.39 37.66
N THR A 485 -5.37 5.45 37.17
CA THR A 485 -5.80 4.39 36.23
C THR A 485 -6.73 3.33 36.82
N ARG A 486 -7.05 3.41 38.11
CA ARG A 486 -8.04 2.56 38.80
C ARG A 486 -9.38 3.27 39.02
N MET A 487 -9.50 4.53 38.64
CA MET A 487 -10.75 5.29 38.72
C MET A 487 -11.75 4.80 37.65
N PRO A 488 -13.07 4.75 37.92
CA PRO A 488 -14.05 4.31 36.92
C PRO A 488 -14.13 5.20 35.67
N ASP A 489 -13.66 6.45 35.76
CA ASP A 489 -13.56 7.44 34.69
C ASP A 489 -12.13 7.59 34.13
N ALA A 490 -11.31 6.54 34.23
CA ALA A 490 -9.97 6.48 33.64
C ALA A 490 -10.01 6.42 32.11
N THR A 491 -9.58 7.51 31.47
CA THR A 491 -9.52 7.71 30.01
C THR A 491 -8.16 8.29 29.63
N LEU A 492 -7.83 8.34 28.34
CA LEU A 492 -6.58 8.97 27.89
C LEU A 492 -6.44 10.40 28.46
N GLY A 493 -7.52 11.17 28.41
CA GLY A 493 -7.58 12.53 28.97
C GLY A 493 -7.35 12.60 30.47
N THR A 494 -8.05 11.79 31.29
CA THR A 494 -7.95 11.92 32.76
C THR A 494 -6.58 11.48 33.30
N ILE A 495 -5.91 10.53 32.63
CA ILE A 495 -4.57 10.06 33.04
C ILE A 495 -3.46 10.98 32.48
N PHE A 496 -3.64 11.57 31.30
CA PHE A 496 -2.74 12.59 30.78
C PHE A 496 -2.80 13.89 31.61
N ASP A 497 -3.99 14.34 32.01
CA ASP A 497 -4.17 15.45 32.96
C ASP A 497 -3.32 15.24 34.23
N GLU A 498 -3.42 14.05 34.83
CA GLU A 498 -2.68 13.69 36.05
C GLU A 498 -1.17 13.67 35.82
N ALA A 499 -0.70 13.15 34.68
CA ALA A 499 0.72 13.18 34.32
C ALA A 499 1.26 14.61 34.25
N VAL A 500 0.51 15.54 33.64
CA VAL A 500 0.90 16.96 33.59
C VAL A 500 0.82 17.62 34.98
N VAL A 501 -0.20 17.31 35.78
CA VAL A 501 -0.33 17.81 37.16
C VAL A 501 0.86 17.38 38.02
N GLN A 502 1.29 16.12 37.94
CA GLN A 502 2.48 15.66 38.65
C GLN A 502 3.78 16.28 38.07
N TYR A 503 3.89 16.46 36.76
CA TYR A 503 5.02 17.18 36.16
C TYR A 503 5.11 18.64 36.62
N ARG A 504 3.99 19.34 36.84
CA ARG A 504 3.98 20.70 37.41
C ARG A 504 4.54 20.78 38.84
N ASN A 505 4.64 19.67 39.56
CA ASN A 505 5.33 19.60 40.85
C ASN A 505 6.86 19.46 40.68
N ILE A 506 7.32 18.99 39.52
CA ILE A 506 8.74 18.72 39.21
C ILE A 506 9.41 19.91 38.50
N ILE A 507 8.70 20.55 37.57
CA ILE A 507 9.18 21.66 36.72
C ILE A 507 8.24 22.88 36.77
N ASP A 508 8.73 24.05 36.33
CA ASP A 508 7.92 25.26 36.21
C ASP A 508 7.33 25.44 34.81
N LEU A 509 6.01 25.23 34.70
CA LEU A 509 5.21 25.50 33.51
C LEU A 509 4.47 26.83 33.64
N THR A 510 4.55 27.64 32.58
CA THR A 510 3.84 28.91 32.40
C THR A 510 2.52 28.71 31.66
N SER A 511 1.68 29.75 31.59
CA SER A 511 0.44 29.71 30.80
C SER A 511 0.68 29.66 29.27
N GLN A 512 1.87 30.05 28.79
CA GLN A 512 2.26 29.84 27.39
C GLN A 512 2.56 28.36 27.11
N ASP A 513 3.22 27.67 28.06
CA ASP A 513 3.51 26.25 27.95
C ASP A 513 2.21 25.43 28.00
N HIS A 514 1.27 25.80 28.85
CA HIS A 514 -0.06 25.17 28.87
C HIS A 514 -0.87 25.42 27.59
N ARG A 515 -0.77 26.61 26.98
CA ARG A 515 -1.34 26.90 25.66
C ARG A 515 -0.76 26.01 24.57
N LEU A 516 0.56 25.87 24.54
CA LEU A 516 1.32 25.07 23.57
C LEU A 516 1.07 23.57 23.74
N LEU A 517 1.08 23.09 24.98
CA LEU A 517 0.69 21.72 25.35
C LEU A 517 -0.75 21.40 24.93
N ASN A 518 -1.69 22.35 25.08
CA ASN A 518 -3.06 22.20 24.59
C ASN A 518 -3.20 22.28 23.06
N TRP A 519 -2.23 22.85 22.34
CA TRP A 519 -2.20 22.76 20.88
C TRP A 519 -1.83 21.35 20.42
N HIS A 520 -0.87 20.68 21.09
CA HIS A 520 -0.59 19.27 20.83
C HIS A 520 -1.78 18.35 21.20
N VAL A 521 -2.46 18.63 22.32
CA VAL A 521 -3.73 17.93 22.67
C VAL A 521 -4.79 18.16 21.58
N ALA A 522 -5.02 19.40 21.14
CA ALA A 522 -5.98 19.71 20.08
C ALA A 522 -5.64 19.01 18.75
N ASN A 523 -4.34 18.81 18.46
CA ASN A 523 -3.87 18.05 17.31
C ASN A 523 -4.23 16.54 17.44
N LEU A 524 -4.04 15.94 18.62
CA LEU A 524 -4.47 14.57 18.92
C LEU A 524 -6.01 14.41 18.84
N GLU A 525 -6.76 15.38 19.34
CA GLU A 525 -8.23 15.45 19.24
C GLU A 525 -8.71 15.63 17.80
N TYR A 526 -7.92 16.30 16.94
CA TYR A 526 -8.14 16.35 15.50
C TYR A 526 -7.95 14.96 14.87
N SER A 527 -6.83 14.28 15.14
CA SER A 527 -6.56 12.93 14.62
C SER A 527 -7.67 11.93 14.98
N ASN A 528 -8.25 12.07 16.17
CA ASN A 528 -9.31 11.20 16.68
C ASN A 528 -10.74 11.74 16.46
N ALA A 529 -10.89 12.97 15.97
CA ALA A 529 -12.13 13.74 15.90
C ALA A 529 -12.95 13.82 17.22
N THR A 530 -12.35 13.60 18.40
CA THR A 530 -13.07 13.59 19.68
C THR A 530 -12.19 14.12 20.80
N ASP A 531 -12.80 14.53 21.91
CA ASP A 531 -12.09 14.93 23.13
C ASP A 531 -11.27 13.75 23.69
N MET A 532 -10.06 14.02 24.18
CA MET A 532 -9.23 13.03 24.85
C MET A 532 -9.90 12.41 26.09
N TYR A 533 -10.81 13.11 26.77
CA TYR A 533 -11.62 12.55 27.87
C TYR A 533 -12.65 11.51 27.38
N HIS A 534 -12.85 11.38 26.06
CA HIS A 534 -13.67 10.35 25.41
C HIS A 534 -12.84 9.32 24.63
N LEU A 535 -11.53 9.21 24.91
CA LEU A 535 -10.66 8.17 24.34
C LEU A 535 -10.28 7.09 25.37
N SER A 536 -10.33 5.82 24.93
CA SER A 536 -9.96 4.66 25.74
C SER A 536 -8.50 4.74 26.19
N LEU A 537 -8.25 4.63 27.49
CA LEU A 537 -6.89 4.49 28.03
C LEU A 537 -6.15 3.29 27.42
N GLY A 538 -6.88 2.21 27.12
CA GLY A 538 -6.32 0.97 26.60
C GLY A 538 -6.11 0.94 25.08
N GLY A 539 -6.96 1.64 24.31
CA GLY A 539 -7.09 1.44 22.86
C GLY A 539 -6.99 2.67 21.97
N TRP A 540 -6.62 3.84 22.51
CA TRP A 540 -6.59 5.10 21.75
C TRP A 540 -5.69 5.11 20.50
N ASP A 541 -4.69 4.24 20.44
CA ASP A 541 -3.82 4.01 19.28
C ASP A 541 -3.80 2.53 18.85
N ILE A 542 -4.98 1.88 18.83
CA ILE A 542 -5.14 0.48 18.39
C ILE A 542 -4.53 0.18 17.00
N ASP A 543 -4.42 1.19 16.14
CA ASP A 543 -3.87 1.12 14.79
C ASP A 543 -2.39 1.51 14.69
N ALA A 544 -1.72 1.81 15.80
CA ALA A 544 -0.29 2.11 15.84
C ALA A 544 0.57 0.96 15.28
N GLY A 545 1.61 1.31 14.52
CA GLY A 545 2.45 0.36 13.79
C GLY A 545 1.87 -0.07 12.43
N ASN A 546 0.74 0.51 12.01
CA ASN A 546 0.15 0.36 10.67
C ASN A 546 0.24 1.67 9.86
N GLU A 547 1.10 2.62 10.26
CA GLU A 547 1.39 3.83 9.49
C GLU A 547 2.01 3.48 8.13
N PHE A 548 1.56 4.12 7.06
CA PHE A 548 2.20 4.00 5.74
C PHE A 548 3.34 5.00 5.58
N GLU A 549 4.32 4.62 4.76
CA GLU A 549 5.52 5.43 4.51
C GLU A 549 5.28 6.55 3.46
N GLY A 550 6.17 7.54 3.45
CA GLY A 550 6.21 8.63 2.48
C GLY A 550 5.29 9.80 2.81
N ASP A 551 5.35 10.85 1.99
CA ASP A 551 4.69 12.12 2.30
C ASP A 551 3.16 12.00 2.36
N HIS A 552 2.57 12.58 3.40
CA HIS A 552 1.14 12.87 3.45
C HIS A 552 0.75 13.74 2.25
N THR A 553 -0.32 13.39 1.54
CA THR A 553 -0.57 13.91 0.18
C THR A 553 -2.02 14.40 0.02
N MET A 554 -2.27 15.39 -0.83
CA MET A 554 -3.61 15.84 -1.25
C MET A 554 -3.81 15.67 -2.76
N ILE A 555 -5.05 15.42 -3.19
CA ILE A 555 -5.44 15.41 -4.61
C ILE A 555 -5.73 16.83 -5.09
N VAL A 556 -5.12 17.21 -6.21
CA VAL A 556 -5.34 18.51 -6.87
C VAL A 556 -6.67 18.47 -7.63
N GLY A 557 -7.56 19.44 -7.39
CA GLY A 557 -8.89 19.47 -8.00
C GLY A 557 -9.93 18.55 -7.37
N GLY A 558 -9.58 17.92 -6.24
CA GLY A 558 -10.51 17.29 -5.31
C GLY A 558 -10.40 15.76 -5.19
N TYR A 559 -10.36 15.26 -3.95
CA TYR A 559 -10.21 13.85 -3.59
C TYR A 559 -11.45 13.01 -3.97
N GLN A 560 -12.63 13.62 -4.16
CA GLN A 560 -13.80 12.93 -4.74
C GLN A 560 -13.56 12.43 -6.18
N SER A 561 -12.45 12.80 -6.83
CA SER A 561 -12.01 12.21 -8.10
C SER A 561 -11.70 10.71 -8.00
N VAL A 562 -11.25 10.21 -6.84
CA VAL A 562 -10.99 8.76 -6.64
C VAL A 562 -12.28 7.92 -6.65
N PRO A 563 -13.33 8.23 -5.85
CA PRO A 563 -14.59 7.49 -5.95
C PRO A 563 -15.33 7.71 -7.29
N ARG A 564 -15.10 8.83 -8.01
CA ARG A 564 -15.56 8.97 -9.40
C ARG A 564 -14.86 7.99 -10.35
N GLY A 565 -13.56 7.78 -10.18
CA GLY A 565 -12.82 6.73 -10.87
C GLY A 565 -13.42 5.35 -10.61
N LEU A 566 -13.60 4.98 -9.33
CA LEU A 566 -14.21 3.69 -8.96
C LEU A 566 -15.63 3.51 -9.54
N LEU A 567 -16.43 4.58 -9.60
CA LEU A 567 -17.77 4.57 -10.21
C LEU A 567 -17.73 4.31 -11.73
N HIS A 568 -16.84 5.00 -12.47
CA HIS A 568 -16.90 5.06 -13.93
C HIS A 568 -15.91 4.12 -14.64
N CYS A 569 -14.81 3.74 -14.00
CA CYS A 569 -13.67 3.08 -14.65
C CYS A 569 -13.44 1.65 -14.11
N PRO A 570 -13.26 0.64 -14.99
CA PRO A 570 -13.26 0.76 -16.45
C PRO A 570 -14.66 0.98 -17.04
N THR A 571 -15.69 0.39 -16.43
CA THR A 571 -17.09 0.42 -16.87
C THR A 571 -18.00 1.02 -15.78
N PRO A 572 -19.08 1.75 -16.09
CA PRO A 572 -19.95 2.31 -15.05
C PRO A 572 -20.65 1.25 -14.18
N LEU A 573 -20.64 1.43 -12.86
CA LEU A 573 -21.42 0.62 -11.90
C LEU A 573 -22.90 1.09 -11.84
N ASP A 574 -23.87 0.19 -11.55
CA ASP A 574 -25.24 0.60 -11.19
C ASP A 574 -25.22 1.25 -9.79
N VAL A 575 -25.34 2.58 -9.75
CA VAL A 575 -25.37 3.36 -8.52
C VAL A 575 -26.59 4.28 -8.52
N ARG A 576 -27.58 3.93 -7.70
CA ARG A 576 -28.83 4.67 -7.53
C ARG A 576 -28.64 5.70 -6.44
N THR A 577 -28.76 6.98 -6.82
CA THR A 577 -28.58 8.12 -5.89
C THR A 577 -29.93 8.70 -5.52
N LYS A 578 -30.03 9.23 -4.30
CA LYS A 578 -31.29 9.60 -3.62
C LYS A 578 -32.16 8.39 -3.24
N SER A 579 -31.56 7.22 -3.01
CA SER A 579 -32.23 6.01 -2.50
C SER A 579 -31.84 5.80 -1.02
N PRO A 580 -32.42 6.57 -0.07
CA PRO A 580 -32.10 6.43 1.36
C PRO A 580 -32.78 5.18 1.93
N VAL A 581 -31.97 4.23 2.41
CA VAL A 581 -32.47 3.00 3.04
C VAL A 581 -32.92 3.26 4.47
N ASP A 582 -34.12 2.80 4.83
CA ASP A 582 -34.69 2.90 6.18
C ASP A 582 -34.93 1.54 6.86
N LYS A 583 -34.99 0.44 6.08
CA LYS A 583 -35.16 -0.92 6.60
C LYS A 583 -34.42 -1.96 5.74
N ILE A 584 -33.78 -2.91 6.42
CA ILE A 584 -33.08 -4.06 5.84
C ILE A 584 -33.68 -5.33 6.45
N VAL A 585 -34.42 -6.10 5.65
CA VAL A 585 -34.80 -7.48 5.98
C VAL A 585 -33.69 -8.41 5.48
N TYR A 586 -33.20 -9.32 6.32
CA TYR A 586 -32.11 -10.23 5.96
C TYR A 586 -32.30 -11.64 6.56
N SER A 587 -31.55 -12.60 6.03
CA SER A 587 -31.62 -14.02 6.38
C SER A 587 -30.46 -14.44 7.27
N LEU A 588 -30.75 -15.32 8.24
CA LEU A 588 -29.75 -16.07 8.99
C LEU A 588 -29.37 -17.40 8.31
N GLU A 589 -30.18 -17.86 7.35
CA GLU A 589 -29.95 -19.06 6.54
C GLU A 589 -29.11 -18.73 5.29
N GLU A 590 -28.17 -19.60 4.93
CA GLU A 590 -27.18 -19.41 3.85
C GLU A 590 -27.79 -19.22 2.45
N ASN A 591 -29.02 -19.70 2.23
CA ASN A 591 -29.75 -19.61 0.96
C ASN A 591 -31.01 -18.73 1.05
N GLY A 592 -31.23 -18.02 2.16
CA GLY A 592 -32.37 -17.13 2.31
C GLY A 592 -32.17 -15.79 1.58
N ARG A 593 -33.27 -15.09 1.34
CA ARG A 593 -33.29 -13.80 0.66
C ARG A 593 -33.19 -12.62 1.61
N ALA A 594 -32.84 -11.46 1.07
CA ALA A 594 -32.87 -10.18 1.75
C ALA A 594 -33.72 -9.17 0.95
N THR A 595 -34.25 -8.18 1.64
CA THR A 595 -35.11 -7.14 1.06
C THR A 595 -34.72 -5.79 1.66
N VAL A 596 -34.27 -4.87 0.81
CA VAL A 596 -33.85 -3.52 1.21
C VAL A 596 -34.93 -2.52 0.83
N HIS A 597 -35.43 -1.75 1.79
CA HIS A 597 -36.47 -0.73 1.60
C HIS A 597 -35.90 0.69 1.68
N CYS A 598 -36.46 1.58 0.88
CA CYS A 598 -36.12 3.00 0.82
C CYS A 598 -37.24 3.89 1.37
N GLU A 599 -36.91 5.08 1.88
CA GLU A 599 -37.87 6.05 2.46
C GLU A 599 -38.94 6.55 1.47
N ASP A 600 -38.75 6.35 0.17
CA ASP A 600 -39.70 6.68 -0.90
C ASP A 600 -40.63 5.51 -1.30
N GLY A 601 -40.40 4.32 -0.74
CA GLY A 601 -41.12 3.09 -1.05
C GLY A 601 -40.47 2.21 -2.12
N GLU A 602 -39.33 2.58 -2.74
CA GLU A 602 -38.57 1.61 -3.54
C GLU A 602 -38.17 0.42 -2.64
N THR A 603 -38.26 -0.79 -3.18
CA THR A 603 -37.88 -2.02 -2.46
C THR A 603 -37.08 -2.91 -3.39
N VAL A 604 -35.89 -3.30 -2.96
CA VAL A 604 -34.92 -4.08 -3.74
C VAL A 604 -34.69 -5.43 -3.07
N GLU A 605 -35.28 -6.48 -3.66
CA GLU A 605 -34.94 -7.87 -3.38
C GLU A 605 -33.47 -8.15 -3.71
N ALA A 606 -32.77 -8.92 -2.87
CA ALA A 606 -31.39 -9.36 -3.03
C ALA A 606 -31.18 -10.78 -2.47
N ASP A 607 -30.08 -11.44 -2.87
CA ASP A 607 -29.58 -12.66 -2.21
C ASP A 607 -28.61 -12.29 -1.07
N TYR A 608 -27.85 -11.20 -1.22
CA TYR A 608 -26.90 -10.68 -0.22
C TYR A 608 -26.95 -9.16 -0.10
N VAL A 609 -26.68 -8.64 1.11
CA VAL A 609 -26.61 -7.19 1.39
C VAL A 609 -25.28 -6.84 2.06
N ILE A 610 -24.62 -5.79 1.58
CA ILE A 610 -23.39 -5.26 2.17
C ILE A 610 -23.67 -3.85 2.71
N SER A 611 -23.77 -3.73 4.02
CA SER A 611 -23.97 -2.44 4.69
C SER A 611 -22.66 -1.67 4.76
N THR A 612 -22.65 -0.43 4.22
CA THR A 612 -21.57 0.53 4.46
C THR A 612 -22.05 1.82 5.15
N ILE A 613 -23.20 1.70 5.83
CA ILE A 613 -23.85 2.74 6.62
C ILE A 613 -22.86 3.25 7.70
N PRO A 614 -22.57 4.55 7.81
CA PRO A 614 -21.64 5.08 8.81
C PRO A 614 -22.07 4.78 10.25
N LEU A 615 -21.11 4.50 11.14
CA LEU A 615 -21.35 4.13 12.55
C LEU A 615 -22.29 5.10 13.28
N GLY A 616 -22.16 6.41 13.08
CA GLY A 616 -23.08 7.39 13.68
C GLY A 616 -24.54 7.26 13.25
N VAL A 617 -24.81 6.75 12.04
CA VAL A 617 -26.17 6.47 11.56
C VAL A 617 -26.72 5.19 12.19
N LEU A 618 -25.87 4.17 12.36
CA LEU A 618 -26.20 2.95 13.10
C LEU A 618 -26.50 3.24 14.57
N LYS A 619 -25.66 4.04 15.24
CA LYS A 619 -25.86 4.51 16.63
C LYS A 619 -27.16 5.30 16.85
N GLN A 620 -27.70 5.95 15.81
CA GLN A 620 -28.97 6.67 15.89
C GLN A 620 -30.20 5.77 15.73
N GLY A 621 -30.05 4.49 15.38
CA GLY A 621 -31.18 3.60 15.10
C GLY A 621 -32.01 4.01 13.88
N ASN A 622 -31.42 4.80 12.97
CA ASN A 622 -32.12 5.39 11.83
C ASN A 622 -32.48 4.39 10.72
N VAL A 623 -31.96 3.16 10.79
CA VAL A 623 -32.20 2.06 9.85
C VAL A 623 -32.61 0.82 10.64
N THR A 624 -33.76 0.26 10.32
CA THR A 624 -34.34 -0.92 10.98
C THR A 624 -33.73 -2.20 10.41
N PHE A 625 -33.33 -3.12 11.28
CA PHE A 625 -32.83 -4.44 10.90
C PHE A 625 -33.87 -5.49 11.32
N GLU A 626 -34.29 -6.35 10.38
CA GLU A 626 -35.22 -7.45 10.62
C GLU A 626 -34.60 -8.78 10.11
N PRO A 627 -34.26 -9.74 11.00
CA PRO A 627 -34.34 -9.67 12.46
C PRO A 627 -33.40 -8.58 13.05
N PRO A 628 -33.62 -8.13 14.30
CA PRO A 628 -32.70 -7.20 14.94
C PRO A 628 -31.26 -7.71 14.98
N LEU A 629 -30.29 -6.79 14.88
CA LEU A 629 -28.87 -7.13 14.98
C LEU A 629 -28.58 -7.84 16.33
N PRO A 630 -27.77 -8.92 16.34
CA PRO A 630 -27.40 -9.60 17.58
C PRO A 630 -26.72 -8.68 18.60
N GLU A 631 -26.89 -9.01 19.88
CA GLU A 631 -26.37 -8.25 21.02
C GLU A 631 -24.89 -7.85 20.82
N TRP A 632 -24.01 -8.80 20.53
CA TRP A 632 -22.57 -8.58 20.27
C TRP A 632 -22.26 -7.56 19.15
N LYS A 633 -23.14 -7.39 18.15
CA LYS A 633 -23.00 -6.37 17.11
C LYS A 633 -23.51 -5.02 17.63
N SER A 634 -24.69 -5.01 18.27
CA SER A 634 -25.27 -3.78 18.84
C SER A 634 -24.42 -3.15 19.95
N GLU A 635 -23.76 -3.98 20.77
CA GLU A 635 -22.81 -3.52 21.77
C GLU A 635 -21.55 -2.89 21.14
N ALA A 636 -20.97 -3.51 20.10
CA ALA A 636 -19.83 -2.94 19.39
C ALA A 636 -20.20 -1.59 18.72
N ILE A 637 -21.42 -1.49 18.15
CA ILE A 637 -21.99 -0.23 17.66
C ILE A 637 -22.05 0.81 18.78
N ASN A 638 -22.38 0.42 20.02
CA ASN A 638 -22.45 1.33 21.17
C ASN A 638 -21.07 1.72 21.70
N ARG A 639 -20.15 0.77 21.89
CA ARG A 639 -18.83 0.96 22.53
C ARG A 639 -17.81 1.73 21.69
N ILE A 640 -17.76 1.51 20.37
CA ILE A 640 -16.82 2.23 19.50
C ILE A 640 -17.17 3.72 19.49
N GLY A 641 -16.17 4.59 19.63
CA GLY A 641 -16.35 6.04 19.61
C GLY A 641 -16.69 6.54 18.21
N TYR A 642 -17.37 7.70 18.11
CA TYR A 642 -17.65 8.31 16.81
C TYR A 642 -17.63 9.83 16.95
N GLY A 643 -16.55 10.44 16.45
CA GLY A 643 -16.20 11.83 16.68
C GLY A 643 -16.82 12.83 15.70
N VAL A 644 -16.57 14.11 15.94
CA VAL A 644 -16.93 15.24 15.07
C VAL A 644 -15.71 16.14 14.89
N LEU A 645 -15.14 16.13 13.68
CA LEU A 645 -14.21 17.13 13.18
C LEU A 645 -14.95 17.99 12.15
N ASN A 646 -14.92 19.32 12.31
CA ASN A 646 -15.47 20.26 11.33
C ASN A 646 -14.40 21.23 10.80
N LYS A 647 -14.74 21.91 9.70
CA LYS A 647 -13.86 22.81 8.96
C LYS A 647 -14.54 24.14 8.68
N VAL A 648 -13.75 25.22 8.71
CA VAL A 648 -14.10 26.53 8.20
C VAL A 648 -13.16 26.84 7.03
N VAL A 649 -13.69 26.76 5.81
CA VAL A 649 -12.97 27.05 4.56
C VAL A 649 -13.21 28.51 4.19
N LEU A 650 -12.14 29.24 3.88
CA LEU A 650 -12.12 30.68 3.60
C LEU A 650 -11.35 30.96 2.31
N VAL A 651 -12.04 31.48 1.29
CA VAL A 651 -11.47 31.90 0.01
C VAL A 651 -11.25 33.41 0.02
N TYR A 652 -10.10 33.86 -0.47
CA TYR A 652 -9.71 35.26 -0.55
C TYR A 652 -9.37 35.65 -2.00
N GLU A 653 -9.32 36.95 -2.28
CA GLU A 653 -8.88 37.44 -3.59
C GLU A 653 -7.38 37.24 -3.82
N GLU A 654 -6.58 37.52 -2.79
CA GLU A 654 -5.11 37.45 -2.81
C GLU A 654 -4.62 36.84 -1.48
N PRO A 655 -3.48 36.13 -1.45
CA PRO A 655 -2.90 35.60 -0.22
C PRO A 655 -2.22 36.70 0.61
N PHE A 656 -2.49 36.71 1.92
CA PHE A 656 -1.82 37.58 2.91
C PHE A 656 -0.93 36.79 3.91
N TRP A 657 -0.75 35.49 3.65
CA TRP A 657 0.02 34.54 4.45
C TRP A 657 1.25 34.04 3.67
N ASP A 658 2.17 33.35 4.36
CA ASP A 658 3.32 32.69 3.72
C ASP A 658 2.83 31.59 2.76
N THR A 659 2.97 31.82 1.46
CA THR A 659 2.51 30.90 0.42
C THR A 659 3.39 29.66 0.26
N GLN A 660 4.59 29.64 0.83
CA GLN A 660 5.49 28.47 0.85
C GLN A 660 5.15 27.49 1.98
N ARG A 661 4.40 27.94 3.00
CA ARG A 661 3.90 27.09 4.09
C ARG A 661 2.56 26.48 3.72
N HIS A 662 2.45 25.18 3.96
CA HIS A 662 1.23 24.42 3.76
C HIS A 662 0.34 24.46 5.02
N ILE A 663 0.92 24.74 6.19
CA ILE A 663 0.29 24.64 7.51
C ILE A 663 0.79 25.76 8.44
N PHE A 664 -0.09 26.29 9.30
CA PHE A 664 0.31 27.00 10.51
C PHE A 664 -0.61 26.66 11.70
N GLY A 665 -0.05 26.69 12.90
CA GLY A 665 -0.74 26.48 14.17
C GLY A 665 -1.00 27.80 14.90
N VAL A 666 -2.02 27.85 15.74
CA VAL A 666 -2.38 29.01 16.55
C VAL A 666 -2.77 28.56 17.96
N LEU A 667 -2.06 29.08 18.97
CA LEU A 667 -2.36 28.81 20.36
C LEU A 667 -3.66 29.50 20.79
N ARG A 668 -4.50 28.78 21.54
CA ARG A 668 -5.81 29.25 21.98
C ARG A 668 -5.79 29.46 23.49
N ASP A 669 -6.17 30.65 23.95
CA ASP A 669 -6.28 30.94 25.38
C ASP A 669 -7.45 30.18 26.01
N ALA A 670 -7.21 29.65 27.22
CA ALA A 670 -8.27 29.25 28.14
C ALA A 670 -9.14 30.45 28.54
N THR A 671 -10.33 30.18 29.11
CA THR A 671 -11.24 31.20 29.67
C THR A 671 -10.52 32.15 30.65
N ASN A 672 -9.46 31.66 31.32
CA ASN A 672 -8.44 32.49 31.95
C ASN A 672 -7.10 32.31 31.20
N ARG A 673 -6.63 33.36 30.50
CA ARG A 673 -5.35 33.40 29.77
C ARG A 673 -4.09 33.13 30.60
N HIS A 674 -4.21 33.16 31.93
CA HIS A 674 -3.14 32.87 32.89
C HIS A 674 -3.32 31.49 33.57
N SER A 675 -4.22 30.64 33.06
CA SER A 675 -4.40 29.29 33.59
C SER A 675 -3.17 28.40 33.34
N VAL A 676 -3.07 27.39 34.19
CA VAL A 676 -2.09 26.30 34.18
C VAL A 676 -2.80 24.97 34.54
N ASN A 677 -4.10 24.89 34.24
CA ASN A 677 -4.96 23.72 34.40
C ASN A 677 -5.44 23.27 33.02
N GLN A 678 -5.32 21.98 32.69
CA GLN A 678 -5.70 21.44 31.38
C GLN A 678 -7.18 21.66 31.05
N ARG A 679 -8.06 21.44 32.03
CA ARG A 679 -9.53 21.51 31.83
C ARG A 679 -10.03 22.90 31.44
N ASP A 680 -9.33 23.96 31.84
CA ASP A 680 -9.70 25.35 31.50
C ASP A 680 -9.56 25.66 30.00
N TYR A 681 -8.83 24.83 29.24
CA TYR A 681 -8.60 24.98 27.81
C TYR A 681 -9.60 24.19 26.94
N ASN A 682 -10.33 23.22 27.47
CA ASN A 682 -11.01 22.19 26.66
C ASN A 682 -11.92 22.76 25.55
N SER A 683 -12.88 23.62 25.90
CA SER A 683 -13.80 24.24 24.94
C SER A 683 -13.14 25.14 23.89
N GLN A 684 -11.89 25.55 24.12
CA GLN A 684 -11.15 26.54 23.31
C GLN A 684 -10.00 25.93 22.50
N ARG A 685 -9.35 24.85 22.99
CA ARG A 685 -8.09 24.33 22.44
C ARG A 685 -8.21 23.91 20.97
N GLY A 686 -9.30 23.24 20.61
CA GLY A 686 -9.58 22.80 19.24
C GLY A 686 -10.24 23.85 18.33
N ARG A 687 -10.49 25.08 18.80
CA ARG A 687 -11.15 26.13 17.99
C ARG A 687 -10.15 26.83 17.06
N MET A 688 -10.12 26.48 15.77
CA MET A 688 -9.30 27.18 14.77
C MET A 688 -7.80 27.18 15.14
N PHE A 689 -7.35 26.07 15.73
CA PHE A 689 -6.00 25.87 16.26
C PHE A 689 -4.98 25.53 15.15
N GLN A 690 -5.45 25.02 14.01
CA GLN A 690 -4.60 24.61 12.89
C GLN A 690 -5.25 25.00 11.56
N TRP A 691 -4.40 25.49 10.66
CA TRP A 691 -4.78 26.15 9.42
C TRP A 691 -3.99 25.57 8.25
N PHE A 692 -4.68 25.23 7.17
CA PHE A 692 -4.09 24.66 5.96
C PHE A 692 -4.18 25.65 4.80
N ASN A 693 -3.04 25.95 4.17
CA ASN A 693 -2.98 26.65 2.90
C ASN A 693 -3.22 25.65 1.76
N VAL A 694 -4.45 25.62 1.24
CA VAL A 694 -4.87 24.67 0.19
C VAL A 694 -4.88 25.32 -1.19
N THR A 695 -4.16 26.44 -1.37
CA THR A 695 -4.12 27.20 -2.63
C THR A 695 -3.65 26.34 -3.80
N GLN A 696 -2.60 25.53 -3.60
CA GLN A 696 -2.04 24.66 -4.65
C GLN A 696 -2.87 23.40 -4.98
N THR A 697 -3.88 23.08 -4.16
CA THR A 697 -4.74 21.89 -4.34
C THR A 697 -6.18 22.25 -4.72
N THR A 698 -6.56 23.52 -4.58
CA THR A 698 -7.89 24.06 -4.92
C THR A 698 -7.88 25.13 -6.02
N GLY A 699 -6.73 25.74 -6.31
CA GLY A 699 -6.54 26.71 -7.40
C GLY A 699 -7.06 28.13 -7.12
N LEU A 700 -7.41 28.45 -5.87
CA LEU A 700 -7.75 29.79 -5.38
C LEU A 700 -7.00 30.08 -4.07
N PRO A 701 -6.67 31.35 -3.72
CA PRO A 701 -6.12 31.69 -2.42
C PRO A 701 -7.07 31.26 -1.30
N CYS A 702 -6.76 30.16 -0.62
CA CYS A 702 -7.72 29.45 0.22
C CYS A 702 -7.06 28.88 1.49
N LEU A 703 -7.66 29.20 2.63
CA LEU A 703 -7.33 28.67 3.94
C LEU A 703 -8.43 27.73 4.44
N VAL A 704 -8.05 26.71 5.21
CA VAL A 704 -8.97 25.82 5.94
C VAL A 704 -8.56 25.79 7.40
N ALA A 705 -9.42 26.31 8.29
CA ALA A 705 -9.27 26.15 9.75
C ALA A 705 -10.00 24.89 10.23
N LEU A 706 -9.42 24.20 11.21
CA LEU A 706 -10.04 23.04 11.87
C LEU A 706 -10.82 23.42 13.14
N MET A 707 -11.87 22.66 13.41
CA MET A 707 -12.66 22.68 14.65
C MET A 707 -12.68 21.24 15.21
N ALA A 708 -11.86 20.98 16.23
CA ALA A 708 -11.58 19.65 16.80
C ALA A 708 -11.94 19.56 18.30
N GLY A 709 -11.98 18.34 18.86
CA GLY A 709 -12.48 18.13 20.22
C GLY A 709 -13.90 18.69 20.40
N GLU A 710 -14.17 19.30 21.56
CA GLU A 710 -15.46 19.97 21.84
C GLU A 710 -15.83 21.02 20.78
N ALA A 711 -14.86 21.76 20.24
CA ALA A 711 -15.10 22.75 19.19
C ALA A 711 -15.71 22.16 17.91
N GLY A 712 -15.44 20.88 17.63
CA GLY A 712 -16.02 20.14 16.52
C GLY A 712 -17.53 20.00 16.66
N PHE A 713 -18.01 19.64 17.86
CA PHE A 713 -19.44 19.59 18.18
C PHE A 713 -20.05 21.00 18.22
N ASP A 714 -19.37 21.95 18.85
CA ASP A 714 -19.82 23.34 19.05
C ASP A 714 -20.12 24.08 17.73
N THR A 715 -19.46 23.67 16.64
CA THR A 715 -19.71 24.15 15.27
C THR A 715 -21.16 23.97 14.81
N GLN A 716 -21.92 23.01 15.38
CA GLN A 716 -23.33 22.80 15.00
C GLN A 716 -24.28 23.85 15.60
N TYR A 717 -23.92 24.46 16.73
CA TYR A 717 -24.75 25.44 17.45
C TYR A 717 -24.41 26.89 17.07
N ASN A 718 -23.22 27.12 16.52
CA ASN A 718 -22.76 28.44 16.08
C ASN A 718 -23.20 28.77 14.65
N SER A 719 -23.52 30.04 14.37
CA SER A 719 -23.83 30.52 13.01
C SER A 719 -22.58 30.53 12.12
N ASN A 720 -22.78 30.52 10.79
CA ASN A 720 -21.65 30.69 9.86
C ASN A 720 -20.94 32.04 10.10
N ASP A 721 -21.70 33.11 10.26
CA ASP A 721 -21.16 34.47 10.34
C ASP A 721 -20.33 34.68 11.61
N ASN A 722 -20.74 34.09 12.74
CA ASN A 722 -19.96 34.10 13.98
C ASN A 722 -18.64 33.35 13.81
N LEU A 723 -18.65 32.16 13.20
CA LEU A 723 -17.45 31.36 12.95
C LEU A 723 -16.51 32.03 11.93
N ILE A 724 -17.04 32.69 10.91
CA ILE A 724 -16.26 33.47 9.94
C ILE A 724 -15.67 34.72 10.61
N ALA A 725 -16.40 35.38 11.51
CA ALA A 725 -15.90 36.51 12.28
C ALA A 725 -14.81 36.11 13.27
N GLU A 726 -14.99 35.01 14.01
CA GLU A 726 -13.97 34.41 14.89
C GLU A 726 -12.70 34.06 14.09
N ALA A 727 -12.86 33.37 12.97
CA ALA A 727 -11.76 33.00 12.06
C ALA A 727 -11.03 34.23 11.50
N THR A 728 -11.77 35.26 11.08
CA THR A 728 -11.17 36.53 10.63
C THR A 728 -10.43 37.23 11.78
N GLY A 729 -10.94 37.16 13.01
CA GLY A 729 -10.28 37.68 14.21
C GLY A 729 -8.94 36.99 14.51
N VAL A 730 -8.91 35.65 14.44
CA VAL A 730 -7.68 34.84 14.62
C VAL A 730 -6.63 35.19 13.55
N LEU A 731 -7.04 35.35 12.30
CA LEU A 731 -6.13 35.78 11.23
C LEU A 731 -5.64 37.22 11.42
N ARG A 732 -6.50 38.14 11.90
CA ARG A 732 -6.13 39.53 12.21
C ARG A 732 -5.16 39.65 13.38
N SER A 733 -5.17 38.72 14.36
CA SER A 733 -4.15 38.72 15.42
C SER A 733 -2.76 38.32 14.92
N ILE A 734 -2.66 37.55 13.84
CA ILE A 734 -1.39 37.04 13.29
C ILE A 734 -0.86 37.95 12.17
N PHE A 735 -1.67 38.17 11.14
CA PHE A 735 -1.29 38.91 9.92
C PHE A 735 -1.72 40.40 9.97
N GLY A 736 -2.25 40.84 11.12
CA GLY A 736 -2.61 42.23 11.40
C GLY A 736 -4.02 42.64 10.95
N ALA A 737 -4.46 43.80 11.43
CA ALA A 737 -5.84 44.29 11.26
C ALA A 737 -6.31 44.47 9.80
N LYS A 738 -5.38 44.50 8.82
CA LYS A 738 -5.69 44.65 7.39
C LYS A 738 -6.26 43.38 6.73
N VAL A 739 -6.26 42.22 7.40
CA VAL A 739 -6.84 40.99 6.84
C VAL A 739 -8.32 41.21 6.47
N PRO A 740 -8.71 41.00 5.20
CA PRO A 740 -10.09 41.20 4.74
C PRO A 740 -11.02 40.10 5.24
N HIS A 741 -12.32 40.27 5.02
CA HIS A 741 -13.27 39.17 5.09
C HIS A 741 -13.14 38.28 3.83
N PRO A 742 -13.45 36.97 3.91
CA PRO A 742 -13.41 36.07 2.76
C PRO A 742 -14.43 36.45 1.68
N VAL A 743 -14.13 36.18 0.42
CA VAL A 743 -15.08 36.35 -0.71
C VAL A 743 -16.04 35.16 -0.86
N GLU A 744 -15.62 33.96 -0.46
CA GLU A 744 -16.49 32.80 -0.27
C GLU A 744 -16.06 32.05 1.00
N ALA A 745 -17.02 31.58 1.80
CA ALA A 745 -16.75 30.80 2.99
C ALA A 745 -17.69 29.58 3.08
N ILE A 746 -17.18 28.48 3.65
CA ILE A 746 -17.91 27.22 3.81
C ILE A 746 -17.63 26.62 5.19
N VAL A 747 -18.68 26.33 5.95
CA VAL A 747 -18.60 25.66 7.26
C VAL A 747 -19.25 24.28 7.16
N THR A 748 -18.55 23.24 7.63
CA THR A 748 -19.09 21.87 7.69
C THR A 748 -19.81 21.60 9.02
N ARG A 749 -20.81 20.70 9.02
CA ARG A 749 -21.52 20.25 10.23
C ARG A 749 -21.81 18.75 10.15
N TRP A 750 -20.78 17.91 10.30
CA TRP A 750 -20.86 16.47 10.06
C TRP A 750 -21.80 15.72 11.03
N SER A 751 -21.98 16.21 12.26
CA SER A 751 -22.98 15.70 13.23
C SER A 751 -24.43 15.85 12.75
N ALA A 752 -24.75 17.00 12.16
CA ALA A 752 -26.09 17.34 11.68
C ALA A 752 -26.45 16.62 10.36
N ASP A 753 -25.47 16.17 9.59
CA ASP A 753 -25.67 15.43 8.34
C ASP A 753 -26.30 14.06 8.63
N ARG A 754 -27.56 13.86 8.22
CA ARG A 754 -28.33 12.62 8.44
C ARG A 754 -27.67 11.36 7.88
N PHE A 755 -26.79 11.51 6.87
CA PHE A 755 -26.08 10.42 6.20
C PHE A 755 -24.60 10.33 6.64
N ALA A 756 -24.26 10.85 7.81
CA ALA A 756 -22.92 10.70 8.41
C ALA A 756 -22.96 10.70 9.95
N ARG A 757 -23.75 11.59 10.56
CA ARG A 757 -23.98 11.73 12.02
C ARG A 757 -22.69 11.89 12.84
N GLY A 758 -21.67 12.50 12.24
CA GLY A 758 -20.30 12.60 12.75
C GLY A 758 -19.28 12.38 11.63
N SER A 759 -18.00 12.46 11.98
CA SER A 759 -16.89 12.46 11.02
C SER A 759 -16.27 11.08 10.84
N TYR A 760 -15.81 10.41 11.91
CA TYR A 760 -15.22 9.07 11.84
C TYR A 760 -15.15 8.38 13.21
N SER A 761 -14.89 7.06 13.20
CA SER A 761 -14.75 6.29 14.44
C SER A 761 -13.48 6.63 15.23
N SER A 762 -13.52 6.36 16.53
CA SER A 762 -12.41 6.48 17.47
C SER A 762 -12.51 5.39 18.54
N ALA A 763 -11.47 5.19 19.35
CA ALA A 763 -11.55 4.24 20.46
C ALA A 763 -12.30 4.87 21.64
N GLY A 764 -13.61 4.65 21.73
CA GLY A 764 -14.46 5.14 22.82
C GLY A 764 -14.06 4.52 24.18
N PRO A 765 -14.41 5.14 25.33
CA PRO A 765 -13.86 4.74 26.63
C PRO A 765 -14.04 3.26 26.95
N ASP A 766 -15.27 2.75 26.72
CA ASP A 766 -15.68 1.37 27.00
C ASP A 766 -15.28 0.35 25.92
N MET A 767 -14.65 0.79 24.81
CA MET A 767 -14.30 -0.07 23.68
C MET A 767 -13.47 -1.28 24.12
N GLN A 768 -13.66 -2.42 23.45
CA GLN A 768 -12.91 -3.65 23.64
C GLN A 768 -11.99 -3.94 22.45
N PRO A 769 -10.86 -4.66 22.63
CA PRO A 769 -9.88 -4.91 21.56
C PRO A 769 -10.46 -5.49 20.26
N GLY A 770 -11.49 -6.34 20.36
CA GLY A 770 -12.12 -6.99 19.22
C GLY A 770 -13.35 -6.28 18.64
N ASP A 771 -13.70 -5.06 19.09
CA ASP A 771 -14.95 -4.40 18.67
C ASP A 771 -14.95 -4.06 17.16
N TYR A 772 -13.81 -3.73 16.56
CA TYR A 772 -13.74 -3.51 15.10
C TYR A 772 -13.94 -4.81 14.29
N ASP A 773 -13.48 -5.95 14.80
CA ASP A 773 -13.68 -7.26 14.16
C ASP A 773 -15.12 -7.74 14.35
N ALA A 774 -15.72 -7.46 15.52
CA ALA A 774 -17.15 -7.60 15.73
C ALA A 774 -17.96 -6.72 14.77
N MET A 775 -17.53 -5.49 14.48
CA MET A 775 -18.17 -4.66 13.45
C MET A 775 -18.00 -5.19 12.03
N ALA A 776 -16.87 -5.80 11.68
CA ALA A 776 -16.65 -6.46 10.40
C ALA A 776 -17.55 -7.70 10.21
N ARG A 777 -17.61 -8.59 11.21
CA ARG A 777 -18.19 -9.94 11.10
C ARG A 777 -19.59 -9.98 10.46
N PRO A 778 -19.83 -10.77 9.40
CA PRO A 778 -21.15 -10.89 8.78
C PRO A 778 -22.18 -11.64 9.64
N ILE A 779 -23.45 -11.50 9.29
CA ILE A 779 -24.60 -12.12 9.96
C ILE A 779 -25.50 -12.74 8.89
N GLY A 780 -25.36 -14.04 8.63
CA GLY A 780 -26.07 -14.70 7.52
C GLY A 780 -25.72 -14.06 6.19
N ASN A 781 -26.71 -13.56 5.44
CA ASN A 781 -26.49 -12.88 4.15
C ASN A 781 -26.24 -11.35 4.25
N LEU A 782 -26.03 -10.81 5.46
CA LEU A 782 -25.71 -9.40 5.73
C LEU A 782 -24.23 -9.21 6.11
N PHE A 783 -23.48 -8.48 5.28
CA PHE A 783 -22.07 -8.14 5.45
C PHE A 783 -21.86 -6.67 5.83
N PHE A 784 -20.68 -6.32 6.35
CA PHE A 784 -20.36 -4.97 6.84
C PHE A 784 -19.01 -4.47 6.33
N ALA A 785 -18.98 -3.22 5.83
CA ALA A 785 -17.75 -2.52 5.45
C ALA A 785 -17.82 -1.02 5.81
N GLY A 786 -16.67 -0.35 5.84
CA GLY A 786 -16.51 1.03 6.30
C GLY A 786 -15.31 1.17 7.23
N GLU A 787 -14.87 2.40 7.46
CA GLU A 787 -13.72 2.68 8.34
C GLU A 787 -13.91 2.17 9.77
N HIS A 788 -15.14 2.13 10.27
CA HIS A 788 -15.51 1.54 11.56
C HIS A 788 -15.56 -0.01 11.57
N THR A 789 -14.98 -0.68 10.57
CA THR A 789 -14.94 -2.16 10.44
C THR A 789 -13.52 -2.70 10.22
N ILE A 790 -12.47 -1.93 10.51
CA ILE A 790 -11.08 -2.32 10.23
C ILE A 790 -10.12 -1.79 11.31
N GLY A 791 -9.72 -2.66 12.24
CA GLY A 791 -8.89 -2.26 13.39
C GLY A 791 -7.47 -1.79 13.05
N THR A 792 -6.92 -2.16 11.89
CA THR A 792 -5.57 -1.76 11.46
C THR A 792 -5.51 -0.39 10.80
N HIS A 793 -6.62 0.14 10.29
CA HIS A 793 -6.67 1.43 9.57
C HIS A 793 -8.01 2.17 9.79
N PRO A 794 -8.54 2.27 11.02
CA PRO A 794 -9.84 2.90 11.30
C PRO A 794 -9.83 4.38 10.94
N ALA A 795 -11.00 5.03 10.93
CA ALA A 795 -11.20 6.43 10.53
C ALA A 795 -10.77 6.86 9.10
N THR A 796 -9.95 6.08 8.39
CA THR A 796 -9.27 6.53 7.15
C THR A 796 -10.02 6.19 5.86
N VAL A 797 -9.68 6.93 4.79
CA VAL A 797 -10.15 6.64 3.42
C VAL A 797 -9.62 5.31 2.89
N HIS A 798 -8.35 4.99 3.17
CA HIS A 798 -7.73 3.75 2.72
C HIS A 798 -8.26 2.53 3.50
N GLY A 799 -8.52 2.67 4.80
CA GLY A 799 -9.18 1.64 5.60
C GLY A 799 -10.61 1.38 5.15
N ALA A 800 -11.39 2.44 4.87
CA ALA A 800 -12.70 2.30 4.25
C ALA A 800 -12.62 1.52 2.93
N TYR A 801 -11.67 1.84 2.05
CA TYR A 801 -11.46 1.09 0.80
C TYR A 801 -11.09 -0.38 1.04
N LEU A 802 -10.11 -0.67 1.91
CA LEU A 802 -9.66 -2.03 2.26
C LEU A 802 -10.80 -2.87 2.86
N SER A 803 -11.63 -2.30 3.73
CA SER A 803 -12.82 -2.98 4.27
C SER A 803 -13.86 -3.32 3.20
N GLY A 804 -13.94 -2.51 2.13
CA GLY A 804 -14.77 -2.81 0.96
C GLY A 804 -14.25 -4.01 0.17
N LEU A 805 -12.92 -4.11 -0.01
CA LEU A 805 -12.31 -5.30 -0.62
C LEU A 805 -12.57 -6.56 0.23
N ARG A 806 -12.44 -6.45 1.55
CA ARG A 806 -12.73 -7.55 2.50
C ARG A 806 -14.18 -8.03 2.38
N ALA A 807 -15.17 -7.13 2.48
CA ALA A 807 -16.59 -7.53 2.40
C ALA A 807 -16.98 -8.08 1.02
N ALA A 808 -16.33 -7.62 -0.07
CA ALA A 808 -16.47 -8.23 -1.39
C ALA A 808 -15.95 -9.68 -1.40
N SER A 809 -14.83 -9.92 -0.72
CA SER A 809 -14.26 -11.27 -0.52
C SER A 809 -15.16 -12.18 0.31
N GLU A 810 -15.70 -11.68 1.42
CA GLU A 810 -16.62 -12.40 2.31
C GLU A 810 -17.90 -12.82 1.56
N ALA A 811 -18.48 -11.91 0.77
CA ALA A 811 -19.66 -12.20 -0.04
C ALA A 811 -19.37 -13.23 -1.15
N LEU A 812 -18.21 -13.13 -1.83
CA LEU A 812 -17.78 -14.14 -2.80
C LEU A 812 -17.55 -15.51 -2.14
N GLU A 813 -16.97 -15.54 -0.94
CA GLU A 813 -16.74 -16.76 -0.17
C GLU A 813 -18.05 -17.43 0.28
N SER A 814 -19.08 -16.65 0.59
CA SER A 814 -20.44 -17.17 0.82
C SER A 814 -21.12 -17.68 -0.46
N MET A 815 -20.73 -17.18 -1.65
CA MET A 815 -21.30 -17.64 -2.93
C MET A 815 -20.63 -18.89 -3.51
N LEU A 816 -19.29 -18.97 -3.43
CA LEU A 816 -18.47 -19.99 -4.08
C LEU A 816 -17.76 -20.94 -3.10
N GLY A 817 -17.77 -20.64 -1.80
CA GLY A 817 -17.04 -21.40 -0.78
C GLY A 817 -15.58 -20.98 -0.61
N PRO A 818 -14.82 -21.72 0.23
CA PRO A 818 -13.39 -21.48 0.45
C PRO A 818 -12.55 -21.77 -0.81
N ILE A 819 -11.26 -21.44 -0.75
CA ILE A 819 -10.32 -21.76 -1.84
C ILE A 819 -9.97 -23.25 -1.78
N ASP A 820 -10.30 -24.00 -2.84
CA ASP A 820 -9.90 -25.40 -2.97
C ASP A 820 -8.37 -25.56 -3.04
N VAL A 821 -7.81 -26.34 -2.11
CA VAL A 821 -6.37 -26.68 -2.09
C VAL A 821 -6.16 -28.12 -2.59
N PRO A 822 -5.73 -28.33 -3.86
CA PRO A 822 -5.56 -29.68 -4.41
C PRO A 822 -4.44 -30.43 -3.69
N THR A 823 -4.62 -31.72 -3.45
CA THR A 823 -3.68 -32.55 -2.67
C THR A 823 -3.01 -33.64 -3.53
N PRO A 824 -1.71 -33.94 -3.32
CA PRO A 824 -0.68 -33.02 -2.85
C PRO A 824 -0.63 -31.71 -3.66
N LEU A 825 -0.42 -30.60 -2.95
CA LEU A 825 -0.34 -29.25 -3.52
C LEU A 825 0.97 -29.05 -4.29
N VAL A 826 2.06 -29.61 -3.77
CA VAL A 826 3.40 -29.60 -4.38
C VAL A 826 3.68 -31.02 -4.86
N LEU A 827 3.82 -31.21 -6.19
CA LEU A 827 4.09 -32.55 -6.77
C LEU A 827 5.47 -33.07 -6.32
N SER A 828 5.72 -34.38 -6.36
CA SER A 828 7.08 -34.89 -6.12
C SER A 828 7.98 -34.63 -7.34
N LYS A 829 9.31 -34.58 -7.13
CA LYS A 829 10.30 -34.46 -8.22
C LYS A 829 10.19 -35.64 -9.22
N GLU A 830 9.82 -36.82 -8.72
CA GLU A 830 9.64 -38.05 -9.50
C GLU A 830 8.31 -38.08 -10.26
N SER A 831 7.21 -37.59 -9.66
CA SER A 831 5.91 -37.50 -10.33
C SER A 831 5.96 -36.68 -11.61
N ILE A 832 6.86 -35.69 -11.70
CA ILE A 832 7.06 -34.86 -12.89
C ILE A 832 7.85 -35.61 -13.97
N SER A 833 8.81 -36.45 -13.56
CA SER A 833 9.53 -37.35 -14.48
C SER A 833 8.59 -38.38 -15.11
N ASN A 834 7.68 -38.94 -14.30
CA ASN A 834 6.67 -39.89 -14.78
C ASN A 834 5.61 -39.18 -15.63
N LYS A 835 5.10 -38.00 -15.22
CA LYS A 835 4.19 -37.21 -16.06
C LYS A 835 4.81 -36.80 -17.41
N ARG A 836 6.12 -36.55 -17.48
CA ARG A 836 6.81 -36.31 -18.76
C ARG A 836 6.75 -37.51 -19.71
N LYS A 837 6.63 -38.75 -19.19
CA LYS A 837 6.41 -39.97 -19.98
C LYS A 837 4.93 -40.25 -20.24
N GLU A 838 4.03 -39.87 -19.34
CA GLU A 838 2.58 -40.01 -19.53
C GLU A 838 1.95 -38.94 -20.43
N MET A 839 2.62 -37.81 -20.65
CA MET A 839 2.21 -36.76 -21.59
C MET A 839 2.54 -37.12 -23.05
N GLU A 840 3.31 -38.19 -23.30
CA GLU A 840 3.42 -38.84 -24.61
C GLU A 840 2.15 -39.68 -24.89
N ARG A 841 1.00 -39.01 -24.98
CA ARG A 841 -0.23 -39.61 -25.52
C ARG A 841 -0.24 -39.46 -27.05
N PRO A 842 -0.90 -40.37 -27.79
CA PRO A 842 -0.90 -40.33 -29.24
C PRO A 842 -1.54 -39.03 -29.73
N LYS A 843 -0.82 -38.34 -30.61
CA LYS A 843 -1.28 -37.13 -31.32
C LYS A 843 -2.40 -37.51 -32.30
N ASP A 844 -3.14 -36.50 -32.76
CA ASP A 844 -4.13 -36.65 -33.84
C ASP A 844 -3.46 -37.37 -35.03
N PRO A 845 -4.06 -38.39 -35.67
CA PRO A 845 -3.48 -39.04 -36.84
C PRO A 845 -3.10 -38.07 -37.98
N GLU A 846 -3.77 -36.93 -38.17
CA GLU A 846 -3.32 -35.88 -39.11
C GLU A 846 -2.06 -35.15 -38.61
N GLU A 847 -1.97 -34.87 -37.32
CA GLU A 847 -0.82 -34.21 -36.67
C GLU A 847 0.39 -35.15 -36.65
N ALA A 848 0.19 -36.41 -36.29
CA ALA A 848 1.21 -37.47 -36.33
C ALA A 848 1.70 -37.76 -37.76
N HIS A 849 0.83 -37.71 -38.78
CA HIS A 849 1.22 -37.85 -40.19
C HIS A 849 2.00 -36.62 -40.70
N ARG A 850 1.61 -35.41 -40.28
CA ARG A 850 2.34 -34.16 -40.55
C ARG A 850 3.72 -34.17 -39.89
N GLU A 851 3.80 -34.54 -38.62
CA GLU A 851 5.07 -34.69 -37.91
C GLU A 851 5.94 -35.81 -38.46
N ALA A 852 5.37 -36.95 -38.87
CA ALA A 852 6.13 -38.02 -39.53
C ALA A 852 6.71 -37.55 -40.87
N TYR A 853 5.99 -36.71 -41.61
CA TYR A 853 6.48 -36.10 -42.84
C TYR A 853 7.55 -35.01 -42.59
N GLU A 854 7.36 -34.16 -41.59
CA GLU A 854 8.37 -33.16 -41.18
C GLU A 854 9.63 -33.82 -40.62
N LEU A 855 9.48 -34.92 -39.85
CA LEU A 855 10.58 -35.75 -39.36
C LEU A 855 11.31 -36.46 -40.52
N ALA A 856 10.59 -37.04 -41.47
CA ALA A 856 11.19 -37.66 -42.66
C ALA A 856 11.89 -36.65 -43.57
N THR A 857 11.34 -35.43 -43.70
CA THR A 857 12.00 -34.28 -44.35
C THR A 857 13.31 -33.95 -43.62
N TRP A 858 13.27 -33.84 -42.29
CA TRP A 858 14.42 -33.51 -41.45
C TRP A 858 15.49 -34.62 -41.42
N GLU A 859 15.10 -35.89 -41.45
CA GLU A 859 16.03 -37.03 -41.58
C GLU A 859 16.65 -37.11 -42.97
N TYR A 860 15.88 -36.89 -44.04
CA TYR A 860 16.43 -36.77 -45.40
C TYR A 860 17.46 -35.64 -45.46
N ILE A 861 17.11 -34.42 -45.03
CA ILE A 861 18.03 -33.28 -45.03
C ILE A 861 19.30 -33.60 -44.23
N ARG A 862 19.17 -34.12 -43.01
CA ARG A 862 20.33 -34.51 -42.18
C ARG A 862 21.19 -35.60 -42.83
N SER A 863 20.61 -36.48 -43.65
CA SER A 863 21.35 -37.49 -44.41
C SER A 863 22.17 -36.90 -45.58
N GLN A 864 21.74 -35.76 -46.14
CA GLN A 864 22.42 -35.11 -47.26
C GLN A 864 23.47 -34.08 -46.80
N ILE A 865 23.14 -33.22 -45.84
CA ILE A 865 23.98 -32.07 -45.42
C ILE A 865 24.53 -32.17 -43.99
N GLY A 866 24.22 -33.26 -43.28
CA GLY A 866 24.63 -33.45 -41.88
C GLY A 866 23.87 -32.56 -40.89
N GLU A 867 24.32 -32.57 -39.64
CA GLU A 867 23.77 -31.70 -38.59
C GLU A 867 24.27 -30.26 -38.73
N ARG A 868 23.45 -29.28 -38.34
CA ARG A 868 23.83 -27.86 -38.32
C ARG A 868 25.06 -27.68 -37.42
N PRO A 869 26.08 -26.89 -37.83
CA PRO A 869 27.28 -26.65 -37.01
C PRO A 869 26.95 -26.22 -35.58
N GLU A 870 27.68 -26.72 -34.58
CA GLU A 870 27.54 -26.25 -33.19
C GLU A 870 28.13 -24.84 -33.02
N GLN A 871 27.44 -23.97 -32.28
CA GLN A 871 27.97 -22.65 -31.91
C GLN A 871 29.17 -22.78 -30.95
N PRO A 872 30.30 -22.08 -31.20
CA PRO A 872 31.46 -22.10 -30.31
C PRO A 872 31.10 -21.71 -28.87
N ARG A 873 31.51 -22.54 -27.90
CA ARG A 873 31.25 -22.26 -26.47
C ARG A 873 32.15 -21.13 -25.98
N LYS A 874 31.54 -20.04 -25.50
CA LYS A 874 32.23 -18.85 -25.01
C LYS A 874 33.12 -19.16 -23.81
N ALA A 875 34.43 -19.22 -24.03
CA ALA A 875 35.42 -19.47 -22.99
C ALA A 875 35.55 -18.26 -22.03
N ALA A 876 36.01 -18.52 -20.81
CA ALA A 876 36.11 -17.51 -19.75
C ALA A 876 37.32 -16.56 -19.91
N ALA A 877 37.36 -15.81 -21.01
CA ALA A 877 38.48 -14.97 -21.45
C ALA A 877 38.57 -13.61 -20.70
N ASN A 878 38.61 -13.67 -19.37
CA ASN A 878 38.90 -12.54 -18.50
C ASN A 878 40.12 -12.87 -17.63
N ALA A 879 41.15 -12.04 -17.68
CA ALA A 879 42.41 -12.24 -16.97
C ALA A 879 42.23 -12.46 -15.46
N TYR A 880 41.31 -11.71 -14.84
CA TYR A 880 40.96 -11.89 -13.42
C TYR A 880 40.36 -13.27 -13.15
N VAL A 881 39.57 -13.84 -14.08
CA VAL A 881 38.96 -15.17 -13.91
C VAL A 881 39.99 -16.30 -14.11
N LEU A 882 40.96 -16.11 -15.01
CA LEU A 882 42.09 -17.03 -15.15
C LEU A 882 42.98 -17.00 -13.90
N PHE A 883 43.33 -15.80 -13.42
CA PHE A 883 44.08 -15.60 -12.18
C PHE A 883 43.35 -16.14 -10.95
N SER A 884 42.05 -15.83 -10.79
CA SER A 884 41.27 -16.25 -9.62
C SER A 884 41.16 -17.77 -9.53
N LYS A 885 41.18 -18.49 -10.66
CA LYS A 885 41.26 -19.96 -10.70
C LYS A 885 42.63 -20.48 -10.29
N ALA A 886 43.70 -19.90 -10.83
CA ALA A 886 45.08 -20.30 -10.50
C ALA A 886 45.45 -20.05 -9.03
N ILE A 887 44.92 -18.98 -8.44
CA ILE A 887 45.25 -18.51 -7.08
C ILE A 887 44.19 -18.93 -6.04
N PHE A 888 43.09 -19.60 -6.45
CA PHE A 888 41.94 -19.91 -5.58
C PHE A 888 42.33 -20.57 -4.26
N GLU A 889 43.10 -21.67 -4.32
CA GLU A 889 43.42 -22.46 -3.12
C GLU A 889 44.46 -21.74 -2.23
N ILE A 890 45.30 -20.88 -2.80
CA ILE A 890 46.24 -20.03 -2.05
C ILE A 890 45.47 -18.93 -1.29
N ALA A 891 44.50 -18.29 -1.96
CA ALA A 891 43.62 -17.32 -1.32
C ALA A 891 42.76 -17.97 -0.22
N ARG A 892 42.27 -19.19 -0.45
CA ARG A 892 41.54 -19.99 0.53
C ARG A 892 42.41 -20.30 1.76
N GLN A 893 43.62 -20.80 1.56
CA GLN A 893 44.56 -21.10 2.65
C GLN A 893 44.90 -19.85 3.48
N LYS A 894 44.97 -18.65 2.86
CA LYS A 894 45.09 -17.39 3.60
C LYS A 894 43.84 -17.08 4.43
N CYS A 895 42.64 -17.22 3.87
CA CYS A 895 41.38 -17.05 4.62
C CYS A 895 41.26 -18.03 5.80
N ASP A 896 41.68 -19.29 5.60
CA ASP A 896 41.67 -20.32 6.64
C ASP A 896 42.73 -20.05 7.73
N ALA A 897 43.88 -19.45 7.38
CA ALA A 897 44.95 -19.10 8.32
C ALA A 897 44.68 -17.80 9.12
N GLU A 898 43.90 -16.87 8.57
CA GLU A 898 43.46 -15.63 9.26
C GLU A 898 42.36 -15.90 10.32
N ARG A 899 41.93 -17.16 10.50
CA ARG A 899 40.87 -17.58 11.44
C ARG A 899 41.42 -18.34 12.64
N SER A 900 41.04 -17.94 13.85
CA SER A 900 41.43 -18.59 15.12
C SER A 900 40.62 -19.87 15.47
N HIS A 901 39.65 -20.26 14.64
CA HIS A 901 38.73 -21.37 14.90
C HIS A 901 38.60 -22.30 13.69
N LYS A 902 38.44 -23.61 13.94
CA LYS A 902 38.46 -24.69 12.94
C LYS A 902 37.19 -24.74 12.03
N LYS A 903 36.85 -23.65 11.35
CA LYS A 903 35.82 -23.60 10.29
C LYS A 903 36.42 -23.06 8.99
N LYS A 904 36.21 -23.78 7.89
CA LYS A 904 36.67 -23.39 6.54
C LYS A 904 36.10 -22.05 6.11
N ALA A 905 36.88 -21.28 5.36
CA ALA A 905 36.51 -19.99 4.79
C ALA A 905 35.25 -20.08 3.90
N ALA A 906 34.42 -19.04 3.96
CA ALA A 906 33.22 -18.92 3.14
C ALA A 906 33.59 -18.51 1.70
N PRO A 907 32.84 -18.96 0.67
CA PRO A 907 33.15 -18.65 -0.73
C PRO A 907 33.31 -17.15 -1.04
N ASN A 908 32.51 -16.30 -0.37
CA ASN A 908 32.61 -14.84 -0.53
C ASN A 908 33.90 -14.25 0.07
N GLU A 909 34.43 -14.81 1.18
CA GLU A 909 35.73 -14.39 1.73
C GLU A 909 36.87 -14.70 0.76
N VAL A 910 36.87 -15.93 0.22
CA VAL A 910 37.87 -16.38 -0.78
C VAL A 910 37.77 -15.55 -2.08
N ARG A 911 36.55 -15.15 -2.48
CA ARG A 911 36.31 -14.23 -3.61
C ARG A 911 36.82 -12.81 -3.32
N THR A 912 36.64 -12.30 -2.11
CA THR A 912 37.19 -11.02 -1.68
C THR A 912 38.71 -11.04 -1.60
N MET A 913 39.31 -12.14 -1.11
CA MET A 913 40.76 -12.29 -1.00
C MET A 913 41.43 -12.54 -2.35
N THR A 914 40.84 -13.30 -3.27
CA THR A 914 41.32 -13.37 -4.67
C THR A 914 41.25 -12.00 -5.37
N SER A 915 40.22 -11.19 -5.11
CA SER A 915 40.12 -9.81 -5.63
C SER A 915 41.19 -8.87 -5.04
N LYS A 916 41.42 -8.93 -3.72
CA LYS A 916 42.52 -8.20 -3.06
C LYS A 916 43.88 -8.63 -3.59
N MET A 917 44.12 -9.94 -3.76
CA MET A 917 45.37 -10.47 -4.31
C MET A 917 45.59 -10.00 -5.75
N TRP A 918 44.57 -10.06 -6.63
CA TRP A 918 44.68 -9.51 -7.99
C TRP A 918 45.08 -8.03 -7.99
N LYS A 919 44.44 -7.21 -7.15
CA LYS A 919 44.79 -5.78 -7.01
C LYS A 919 46.21 -5.55 -6.50
N ALA A 920 46.77 -6.45 -5.69
CA ALA A 920 48.12 -6.37 -5.13
C ALA A 920 49.22 -6.98 -6.02
N THR A 921 48.89 -7.94 -6.88
CA THR A 921 49.83 -8.58 -7.82
C THR A 921 50.40 -7.55 -8.80
N PRO A 922 51.73 -7.46 -9.00
CA PRO A 922 52.37 -6.57 -9.98
C PRO A 922 51.93 -6.81 -11.43
N LEU A 923 52.04 -5.79 -12.29
CA LEU A 923 51.71 -5.89 -13.72
C LEU A 923 52.48 -7.02 -14.43
N GLU A 924 53.77 -7.19 -14.14
CA GLU A 924 54.63 -8.29 -14.63
C GLU A 924 54.01 -9.68 -14.39
N GLU A 925 53.39 -9.88 -13.22
CA GLU A 925 52.76 -11.15 -12.83
C GLU A 925 51.31 -11.31 -13.34
N ARG A 926 50.61 -10.20 -13.64
CA ARG A 926 49.28 -10.25 -14.28
C ARG A 926 49.36 -10.53 -15.77
N LYS A 927 50.40 -10.00 -16.43
CA LYS A 927 50.56 -10.02 -17.88
C LYS A 927 50.35 -11.40 -18.52
N PRO A 928 50.86 -12.54 -18.00
CA PRO A 928 50.58 -13.86 -18.57
C PRO A 928 49.10 -14.26 -18.57
N PHE A 929 48.28 -13.72 -17.65
CA PHE A 929 46.84 -13.92 -17.62
C PHE A 929 46.09 -12.94 -18.54
N GLU A 930 46.65 -11.76 -18.80
CA GLU A 930 46.10 -10.73 -19.69
C GLU A 930 46.38 -11.05 -21.16
N ASP A 931 47.61 -11.47 -21.48
CA ASP A 931 48.02 -12.00 -22.79
C ASP A 931 47.15 -13.23 -23.14
N LYS A 932 47.04 -14.21 -22.23
CA LYS A 932 46.21 -15.41 -22.43
C LYS A 932 44.72 -15.13 -22.51
N ALA A 933 44.20 -14.15 -21.78
CA ALA A 933 42.81 -13.70 -21.93
C ALA A 933 42.56 -12.96 -23.25
N THR A 934 43.61 -12.52 -23.95
CA THR A 934 43.52 -11.87 -25.26
C THR A 934 43.64 -12.91 -26.38
N GLU A 935 44.57 -13.86 -26.25
CA GLU A 935 44.67 -15.08 -27.08
C GLU A 935 43.32 -15.83 -27.15
N MET A 936 42.74 -16.17 -25.99
CA MET A 936 41.44 -16.85 -25.91
C MET A 936 40.24 -16.03 -26.46
N LYS A 937 40.37 -14.71 -26.68
CA LYS A 937 39.36 -13.90 -27.39
C LYS A 937 39.54 -13.98 -28.90
N ALA A 938 40.78 -13.97 -29.38
CA ALA A 938 41.08 -14.12 -30.81
C ALA A 938 40.65 -15.51 -31.31
N GLU A 939 41.06 -16.58 -30.60
CA GLU A 939 40.63 -17.96 -30.88
C GLU A 939 39.09 -18.09 -30.94
N TYR A 940 38.39 -17.45 -30.01
CA TYR A 940 36.92 -17.47 -29.98
C TYR A 940 36.29 -16.69 -31.14
N ALA A 941 36.82 -15.51 -31.47
CA ALA A 941 36.32 -14.68 -32.57
C ALA A 941 36.52 -15.36 -33.93
N ASP A 942 37.66 -16.02 -34.16
CA ASP A 942 37.92 -16.75 -35.40
C ASP A 942 37.11 -18.06 -35.48
N ALA A 943 36.90 -18.75 -34.35
CA ALA A 943 35.97 -19.89 -34.28
C ALA A 943 34.52 -19.47 -34.59
N VAL A 944 34.10 -18.27 -34.16
CA VAL A 944 32.77 -17.71 -34.45
C VAL A 944 32.59 -17.39 -35.93
N LYS A 945 33.56 -16.76 -36.60
CA LYS A 945 33.52 -16.56 -38.08
C LYS A 945 33.39 -17.88 -38.83
N VAL A 946 34.19 -18.89 -38.45
CA VAL A 946 34.14 -20.22 -39.07
C VAL A 946 32.81 -20.94 -38.82
N TYR A 947 32.11 -20.62 -37.72
CA TYR A 947 30.75 -21.07 -37.46
C TYR A 947 29.72 -20.31 -38.31
N GLU A 948 29.83 -18.99 -38.43
CA GLU A 948 28.95 -18.14 -39.25
C GLU A 948 29.00 -18.56 -40.72
N GLU A 949 30.20 -18.70 -41.31
CA GLU A 949 30.42 -19.16 -42.68
C GLU A 949 29.78 -20.53 -42.93
N LYS A 950 30.02 -21.50 -42.04
CA LYS A 950 29.49 -22.87 -42.17
C LYS A 950 27.98 -22.92 -41.96
N SER A 951 27.45 -22.14 -41.01
CA SER A 951 26.01 -22.09 -40.76
C SER A 951 25.27 -21.41 -41.92
N ALA A 952 25.85 -20.35 -42.50
CA ALA A 952 25.29 -19.66 -43.67
C ALA A 952 25.37 -20.49 -44.95
N GLN A 953 26.30 -21.45 -45.03
CA GLN A 953 26.33 -22.44 -46.11
C GLN A 953 25.29 -23.54 -45.87
N TRP A 954 25.30 -24.17 -44.69
CA TRP A 954 24.33 -25.21 -44.30
C TRP A 954 22.88 -24.74 -44.46
N GLU A 955 22.58 -23.47 -44.17
CA GLU A 955 21.23 -22.90 -44.29
C GLU A 955 20.80 -22.61 -45.75
N LYS A 956 21.74 -22.47 -46.71
CA LYS A 956 21.42 -22.48 -48.15
C LYS A 956 21.11 -23.89 -48.61
N ASP A 957 22.00 -24.84 -48.26
CA ASP A 957 21.90 -26.23 -48.68
C ASP A 957 20.63 -26.87 -48.10
N TYR A 958 20.26 -26.51 -46.87
CA TYR A 958 18.96 -26.83 -46.25
C TYR A 958 17.79 -26.45 -47.14
N VAL A 959 17.73 -25.20 -47.60
CA VAL A 959 16.62 -24.66 -48.42
C VAL A 959 16.59 -25.28 -49.83
N GLU A 960 17.70 -25.81 -50.34
CA GLU A 960 17.74 -26.53 -51.62
C GLU A 960 17.27 -27.99 -51.45
N HIS A 961 17.73 -28.69 -50.42
CA HIS A 961 17.30 -30.06 -50.12
C HIS A 961 15.85 -30.15 -49.61
N GLU A 962 15.35 -29.18 -48.84
CA GLU A 962 13.95 -29.08 -48.42
C GLU A 962 13.00 -28.97 -49.64
N LYS A 963 13.33 -28.09 -50.59
CA LYS A 963 12.57 -27.95 -51.86
C LYS A 963 12.62 -29.21 -52.70
N THR A 964 13.79 -29.85 -52.78
CA THR A 964 13.96 -31.10 -53.53
C THR A 964 13.11 -32.21 -52.93
N TYR A 965 13.17 -32.39 -51.61
CA TYR A 965 12.37 -33.38 -50.90
C TYR A 965 10.87 -33.16 -51.10
N HIS A 966 10.38 -31.93 -50.92
CA HIS A 966 8.96 -31.60 -51.13
C HIS A 966 8.49 -31.70 -52.59
N ALA A 967 9.39 -31.64 -53.58
CA ALA A 967 9.07 -31.84 -54.98
C ALA A 967 9.01 -33.33 -55.36
N GLU A 968 9.89 -34.16 -54.79
CA GLU A 968 9.92 -35.61 -55.01
C GLU A 968 8.87 -36.36 -54.16
N HIS A 969 8.59 -35.86 -52.96
CA HIS A 969 7.70 -36.46 -51.97
C HIS A 969 6.61 -35.44 -51.55
N PRO A 970 5.67 -35.07 -52.42
CA PRO A 970 4.64 -34.09 -52.08
C PRO A 970 3.70 -34.60 -50.96
N PHE A 971 3.49 -33.79 -49.92
CA PHE A 971 2.61 -34.12 -48.79
C PHE A 971 1.17 -34.42 -49.23
N ALA A 972 0.74 -35.67 -49.04
CA ALA A 972 -0.63 -36.11 -49.24
C ALA A 972 -1.38 -36.14 -47.90
N PRO A 973 -2.47 -35.36 -47.71
CA PRO A 973 -3.34 -35.46 -46.54
C PRO A 973 -4.03 -36.83 -46.44
N LEU A 974 -4.49 -37.19 -45.24
CA LEU A 974 -5.19 -38.46 -45.01
C LEU A 974 -6.64 -38.37 -45.54
N HIS A 975 -6.87 -38.95 -46.71
CA HIS A 975 -8.21 -39.03 -47.30
C HIS A 975 -9.19 -39.80 -46.40
N GLN A 976 -10.23 -39.12 -45.92
CA GLN A 976 -11.38 -39.76 -45.29
C GLN A 976 -12.11 -40.67 -46.29
N ALA A 977 -12.49 -41.87 -45.84
CA ALA A 977 -13.08 -42.89 -46.71
C ALA A 977 -14.63 -42.84 -46.71
N ASN A 978 -15.19 -42.31 -47.80
CA ASN A 978 -16.55 -42.49 -48.34
C ASN A 978 -17.78 -42.22 -47.43
N GLY A 979 -18.65 -41.31 -47.86
CA GLY A 979 -19.93 -41.00 -47.19
C GLY A 979 -20.90 -40.12 -47.99
N ASP A 980 -21.18 -40.49 -49.26
CA ASP A 980 -22.16 -39.91 -50.19
C ASP A 980 -22.05 -38.43 -50.62
N GLU A 981 -22.67 -38.12 -51.77
CA GLU A 981 -22.62 -36.83 -52.45
C GLU A 981 -23.82 -35.93 -52.12
N SER A 982 -23.62 -34.62 -51.96
CA SER A 982 -24.40 -33.62 -52.72
C SER A 982 -23.86 -32.18 -52.57
N ASN A 983 -23.98 -31.43 -53.68
CA ASN A 983 -23.90 -29.96 -53.84
C ASN A 983 -22.94 -29.13 -52.99
N ARG A 984 -21.93 -28.58 -53.68
CA ARG A 984 -21.25 -27.34 -53.28
C ARG A 984 -22.24 -26.17 -53.20
N GLU A 985 -22.09 -25.31 -52.20
CA GLU A 985 -21.99 -23.85 -52.39
C GLU A 985 -21.49 -23.15 -51.12
N GLY A 986 -20.96 -21.92 -51.25
CA GLY A 986 -20.82 -20.99 -50.13
C GLY A 986 -19.47 -20.96 -49.37
N SER A 987 -18.76 -19.83 -49.55
CA SER A 987 -17.78 -19.23 -48.64
C SER A 987 -16.33 -19.75 -48.64
N ALA A 988 -15.44 -18.91 -49.19
CA ALA A 988 -14.00 -19.00 -48.95
C ALA A 988 -13.64 -18.13 -47.74
N ASN A 989 -12.94 -18.68 -46.75
CA ASN A 989 -12.39 -17.87 -45.65
C ASN A 989 -10.91 -18.18 -45.40
N LYS A 990 -10.11 -17.11 -45.19
CA LYS A 990 -8.65 -17.17 -45.23
C LYS A 990 -8.07 -17.47 -43.85
N TYR A 991 -7.73 -18.73 -43.57
CA TYR A 991 -6.84 -19.01 -42.44
C TYR A 991 -5.41 -18.59 -42.75
N ARG A 992 -4.91 -17.66 -41.93
CA ARG A 992 -3.69 -16.90 -42.12
C ARG A 992 -2.52 -17.72 -41.56
N ARG A 993 -1.62 -18.21 -42.42
CA ARG A 993 -0.36 -18.86 -41.98
C ARG A 993 0.42 -17.90 -41.09
N THR A 994 0.43 -18.14 -39.78
CA THR A 994 1.38 -17.52 -38.87
C THR A 994 2.76 -18.05 -39.20
N LYS A 995 3.64 -17.21 -39.76
CA LYS A 995 5.04 -17.60 -39.96
C LYS A 995 5.68 -17.85 -38.60
N HIS A 996 6.38 -18.97 -38.46
CA HIS A 996 7.53 -19.02 -37.56
C HIS A 996 8.53 -17.96 -38.05
N VAL A 997 8.87 -16.99 -37.19
CA VAL A 997 9.88 -15.97 -37.50
C VAL A 997 11.03 -16.16 -36.53
N SER A 998 12.14 -16.69 -37.05
CA SER A 998 13.43 -16.62 -36.37
C SER A 998 13.93 -15.17 -36.44
N TYR A 999 14.47 -14.66 -35.32
CA TYR A 999 15.15 -13.36 -35.32
C TYR A 999 16.48 -13.41 -34.56
N ALA A 1000 17.52 -13.34 -35.37
CA ALA A 1000 18.85 -12.83 -35.11
C ALA A 1000 19.29 -12.22 -36.49
N GLU A 1001 19.96 -11.08 -36.62
CA GLU A 1001 20.72 -10.27 -35.66
C GLU A 1001 20.58 -8.75 -35.94
N SER A 1002 21.37 -7.97 -35.17
CA SER A 1002 21.98 -6.66 -35.46
C SER A 1002 21.17 -5.34 -35.37
N ASP A 1003 21.79 -4.38 -34.67
CA ASP A 1003 21.43 -2.96 -34.62
C ASP A 1003 21.86 -2.20 -35.89
N GLY A 1004 21.17 -1.09 -36.21
CA GLY A 1004 21.57 -0.21 -37.32
C GLY A 1004 20.73 1.05 -37.52
N SER A 1005 21.15 2.14 -36.84
CA SER A 1005 20.88 3.57 -37.13
C SER A 1005 19.44 4.09 -37.33
N ASP A 1006 19.08 5.05 -36.45
CA ASP A 1006 18.46 6.35 -36.73
C ASP A 1006 17.25 6.47 -37.69
N MET A 1007 16.13 7.00 -37.18
CA MET A 1007 15.56 8.31 -37.57
C MET A 1007 14.30 8.67 -36.74
N GLU A 1008 13.97 9.95 -36.72
CA GLU A 1008 12.94 10.65 -35.92
C GLU A 1008 11.50 10.09 -36.06
N PHE A 1009 10.79 9.88 -34.94
CA PHE A 1009 9.69 10.78 -34.47
C PHE A 1009 9.13 10.37 -33.09
#